data_AF-A0A1I7V5N9-F1
#
_entry.id   AF-A0A1I7V5N9-F1
#
_cell.length_a   1.000
_cell.length_b   1.000
_cell.length_c   1.000
_cell.angle_alpha   90.00
_cell.angle_beta   90.00
_cell.angle_gamma   90.00
#
_symmetry.space_group_name_H-M   'P 1'
#
loop_
_entity.id
_entity.type
_entity.pdbx_description
1 polymer ?
#
loop_
_entity_poly.entity_id
_entity_poly.type
_entity_poly.pdbx_seq_one_letter_code
_entity_poly.pdbx_strand_id
1 'polypeptide(L)'
;MVVRNENDENLDSKTRLIICDANMNINGCDSERYRIPILDHILPQTISFRSTGQPIYVSLEHTPNGLSDRVAGDINLIFEFTLLSLVCLTIYRDSYKAFYGLNITHTLIANNTGNGILAQDIRERTVLTNVTILENQGQAGFLVRDGAADIWINASRINDNWGDGINITYAGGSITINGTIISRNKLRGCAFHQNTSSPYLSHHQEIIIKGRPSNNIFYLRTQIVDNEWGGILIGNFCIPLWKNIQPKVLISWTELIGNRYHPSVEIFACQKTGMANTIIDFTGNRIEGGLGIGFRMEPAVNTIMIISSNQFIANNNTALVIRNARYPHLHNLPAQVTISKNSFKFNIGQSIVSIGMIEGSQIQNLTFNQQNEIRENHVINPFPYLNPRSTPYAALVVSSSNVIINRNCFKNPQAAYEIGSELGEHAKWIDARENNWGYPRPELFMHRIFDQFNRYTLATIEVNPFAAVCNQRRPHITTVQQYYRSFRKDSEPYILGGTIWENQDLGKGLYTVIDDLNIVPGARLTLSPDTVLQFNNGLGMLVQGELVRAELHSSDEMVKFTSAPFILPHPSNIRLVDENNNTAVSIYYYVKYNLLNTVSSYCTNTASDIAGRLEVYVNNQWGTICNRSWTKELALLACNQLGLIMDPEYHENCKYFRNGVNCQ
;
A
#
# COMPACT_ATOMS: atom_id res chain seq x y z
N MET A 1 39.75 2.01 25.54
CA MET A 1 38.70 2.94 25.10
C MET A 1 39.36 4.03 24.29
N VAL A 2 39.04 4.14 23.01
CA VAL A 2 39.46 5.26 22.16
C VAL A 2 38.25 6.15 22.00
N VAL A 3 38.37 7.42 22.38
CA VAL A 3 37.34 8.42 22.16
C VAL A 3 37.86 9.40 21.13
N ARG A 4 37.11 9.62 20.06
CA ARG A 4 37.35 10.73 19.12
C ARG A 4 36.17 11.67 19.20
N ASN A 5 36.45 12.95 19.42
CA ASN A 5 35.44 13.98 19.49
C ASN A 5 35.67 14.91 18.30
N GLU A 6 34.93 14.72 17.22
CA GLU A 6 35.12 15.50 15.98
C GLU A 6 34.41 16.87 16.04
N ASN A 7 34.01 17.32 17.24
CA ASN A 7 33.48 18.67 17.45
C ASN A 7 34.63 19.67 17.57
N ASP A 8 34.51 20.83 16.90
CA ASP A 8 35.53 21.88 16.85
C ASP A 8 35.91 22.38 18.26
N GLU A 9 37.21 22.30 18.59
CA GLU A 9 37.77 22.71 19.89
C GLU A 9 37.63 24.22 20.15
N ASN A 10 37.42 25.02 19.10
CA ASN A 10 37.41 26.49 19.19
C ASN A 10 36.12 27.10 19.76
N LEU A 11 35.12 26.29 20.15
CA LEU A 11 33.75 26.76 20.46
C LEU A 11 33.29 26.63 21.93
N ASP A 12 34.17 26.38 22.91
CA ASP A 12 33.81 26.14 24.34
C ASP A 12 32.82 24.97 24.59
N SER A 13 32.53 24.13 23.58
CA SER A 13 31.74 22.91 23.76
C SER A 13 32.48 21.93 24.68
N LYS A 14 31.75 21.25 25.58
CA LYS A 14 32.36 20.34 26.55
C LYS A 14 31.74 18.96 26.44
N THR A 15 32.55 17.99 26.06
CA THR A 15 32.21 16.57 26.13
C THR A 15 32.86 15.96 27.36
N ARG A 16 32.12 15.19 28.16
CA ARG A 16 32.61 14.50 29.34
C ARG A 16 32.15 13.06 29.37
N LEU A 17 33.07 12.15 29.67
CA LEU A 17 32.76 10.79 30.04
C LEU A 17 32.51 10.74 31.55
N ILE A 18 31.34 10.27 31.95
CA ILE A 18 30.99 10.08 33.35
C ILE A 18 30.96 8.57 33.62
N ILE A 19 31.72 8.13 34.61
CA ILE A 19 31.74 6.75 35.09
C ILE A 19 31.14 6.76 36.49
N CYS A 20 30.14 5.93 36.74
CA CYS A 20 29.50 5.83 38.05
C CYS A 20 29.39 4.41 38.56
N ASP A 21 29.31 4.28 39.88
CA ASP A 21 28.79 3.07 40.51
C ASP A 21 27.28 2.97 40.41
N ALA A 22 26.81 1.74 40.32
CA ALA A 22 25.41 1.41 40.40
C ALA A 22 24.81 1.78 41.76
N ASN A 23 23.59 2.32 41.73
CA ASN A 23 22.78 2.51 42.93
C ASN A 23 22.42 1.17 43.58
N MET A 24 21.90 1.20 44.81
CA MET A 24 21.53 0.00 45.58
C MET A 24 20.58 -0.96 44.83
N ASN A 25 19.82 -0.45 43.85
CA ASN A 25 18.88 -1.22 43.03
C ASN A 25 19.45 -1.65 41.67
N ILE A 26 20.72 -1.37 41.40
CA ILE A 26 21.44 -1.76 40.17
C ILE A 26 20.81 -1.19 38.89
N ASN A 27 20.10 -0.06 38.99
CA ASN A 27 19.29 0.50 37.90
C ASN A 27 19.68 1.93 37.51
N GLY A 28 20.70 2.53 38.13
CA GLY A 28 21.16 3.88 37.79
C GLY A 28 22.49 4.24 38.41
N CYS A 29 23.07 5.36 37.94
CA CYS A 29 24.28 5.98 38.50
C CYS A 29 23.94 6.65 39.85
N ASP A 30 24.65 6.28 40.92
CA ASP A 30 24.49 6.87 42.27
C ASP A 30 25.67 7.78 42.65
N SER A 31 26.89 7.25 42.52
CA SER A 31 28.12 7.99 42.80
C SER A 31 29.01 8.04 41.57
N GLU A 32 29.27 9.26 41.08
CA GLU A 32 30.25 9.50 40.02
C GLU A 32 31.64 9.09 40.52
N ARG A 33 32.23 8.05 39.93
CA ARG A 33 33.63 7.66 40.14
C ARG A 33 34.58 8.59 39.41
N TYR A 34 34.25 8.90 38.17
CA TYR A 34 35.09 9.71 37.29
C TYR A 34 34.23 10.60 36.41
N ARG A 35 34.67 11.85 36.24
CA ARG A 35 34.14 12.80 35.27
C ARG A 35 35.32 13.29 34.44
N ILE A 36 35.50 12.69 33.27
CA ILE A 36 36.68 12.86 32.44
C ILE A 36 36.32 13.73 31.24
N PRO A 37 36.95 14.90 31.05
CA PRO A 37 36.76 15.67 29.82
C PRO A 37 37.28 14.87 28.62
N ILE A 38 36.50 14.85 27.55
CA ILE A 38 36.89 14.28 26.25
C ILE A 38 37.28 15.47 25.36
N LEU A 39 38.58 15.56 25.08
CA LEU A 39 39.18 16.54 24.17
C LEU A 39 39.66 15.80 22.92
N ASP A 40 39.60 16.44 21.75
CA ASP A 40 40.03 15.78 20.53
C ASP A 40 41.54 15.54 20.57
N HIS A 41 42.00 14.41 20.02
CA HIS A 41 43.41 14.00 20.05
C HIS A 41 44.10 13.84 21.44
N ILE A 42 43.44 14.16 22.55
CA ILE A 42 43.94 13.91 23.92
C ILE A 42 43.31 12.62 24.43
N LEU A 43 44.05 11.53 24.28
CA LEU A 43 43.65 10.22 24.79
C LEU A 43 43.71 10.24 26.34
N PRO A 44 42.62 9.90 27.07
CA PRO A 44 42.80 9.47 28.45
C PRO A 44 43.76 8.28 28.42
N GLN A 45 44.88 8.37 29.15
CA GLN A 45 46.04 7.47 29.07
C GLN A 45 45.80 5.99 29.48
N THR A 46 44.54 5.54 29.51
CA THR A 46 43.99 4.31 30.13
C THR A 46 43.32 4.64 31.45
N ILE A 47 42.01 4.38 31.53
CA ILE A 47 41.25 4.42 32.78
C ILE A 47 41.00 2.97 33.17
N SER A 48 41.50 2.57 34.34
CA SER A 48 41.24 1.26 34.91
C SER A 48 40.29 1.41 36.09
N PHE A 49 39.22 0.63 36.10
CA PHE A 49 38.30 0.55 37.22
C PHE A 49 37.97 -0.91 37.49
N ARG A 50 37.89 -1.26 38.78
CA ARG A 50 37.54 -2.60 39.23
C ARG A 50 36.06 -2.60 39.61
N SER A 51 35.29 -3.54 39.08
CA SER A 51 33.97 -3.86 39.60
C SER A 51 34.08 -5.07 40.51
N THR A 52 33.47 -5.00 41.69
CA THR A 52 33.34 -6.10 42.64
C THR A 52 31.95 -6.76 42.53
N GLY A 53 31.49 -6.99 41.29
CA GLY A 53 30.22 -7.69 41.02
C GLY A 53 28.99 -6.80 40.83
N GLN A 54 29.14 -5.48 40.83
CA GLN A 54 28.07 -4.51 40.52
C GLN A 54 28.32 -3.83 39.15
N PRO A 55 27.27 -3.49 38.37
CA PRO A 55 27.44 -2.79 37.12
C PRO A 55 28.11 -1.43 37.30
N ILE A 56 28.92 -1.05 36.32
CA ILE A 56 29.52 0.28 36.23
C ILE A 56 28.81 0.99 35.09
N TYR A 57 28.25 2.16 35.37
CA TYR A 57 27.58 2.98 34.37
C TYR A 57 28.60 3.88 33.70
N VAL A 58 28.59 3.89 32.37
CA VAL A 58 29.38 4.82 31.56
C VAL A 58 28.39 5.68 30.78
N SER A 59 28.40 6.98 31.05
CA SER A 59 27.57 7.98 30.40
C SER A 59 28.46 8.97 29.64
N LEU A 60 27.92 9.49 28.55
CA LEU A 60 28.53 10.55 27.76
C LEU A 60 27.66 11.79 27.91
N GLU A 61 28.20 12.83 28.53
CA GLU A 61 27.57 14.13 28.65
C GLU A 61 28.20 15.07 27.62
N HIS A 62 27.39 15.68 26.75
CA HIS A 62 27.86 16.73 25.86
C HIS A 62 27.05 18.01 26.11
N THR A 63 27.72 19.12 26.39
CA THR A 63 27.12 20.44 26.51
C THR A 63 27.56 21.30 25.32
N PRO A 64 26.66 21.61 24.36
CA PRO A 64 26.94 22.52 23.25
C PRO A 64 27.06 23.97 23.78
N ASN A 65 27.72 24.87 23.04
CA ASN A 65 27.84 26.29 23.39
C ASN A 65 27.44 27.20 22.22
N GLY A 66 26.69 28.28 22.52
CA GLY A 66 26.46 29.47 21.68
C GLY A 66 25.70 29.31 20.34
N LEU A 67 24.61 30.07 20.17
CA LEU A 67 23.73 30.28 18.99
C LEU A 67 23.12 29.06 18.27
N SER A 68 23.73 27.87 18.32
CA SER A 68 23.16 26.64 17.81
C SER A 68 22.96 25.61 18.92
N ASP A 69 21.72 25.23 19.18
CA ASP A 69 21.34 24.19 20.15
C ASP A 69 21.64 22.75 19.64
N ARG A 70 22.59 22.58 18.71
CA ARG A 70 22.83 21.32 17.96
C ARG A 70 24.27 20.81 18.08
N VAL A 71 24.41 19.48 18.11
CA VAL A 71 25.71 18.77 18.12
C VAL A 71 26.19 18.62 16.68
N ALA A 72 27.37 19.17 16.36
CA ALA A 72 27.85 19.33 14.98
C ALA A 72 28.71 18.17 14.47
N GLY A 73 29.55 17.57 15.33
CA GLY A 73 30.49 16.49 15.01
C GLY A 73 30.20 15.19 15.77
N ASP A 74 30.61 14.07 15.19
CA ASP A 74 30.40 12.74 15.78
C ASP A 74 31.25 12.56 17.05
N ILE A 75 30.66 11.95 18.09
CA ILE A 75 31.40 11.48 19.26
C ILE A 75 31.55 9.97 19.16
N ASN A 76 32.72 9.53 18.69
CA ASN A 76 33.03 8.13 18.49
C ASN A 76 33.53 7.50 19.80
N LEU A 77 32.74 6.59 20.38
CA LEU A 77 33.13 5.76 21.53
C LEU A 77 33.54 4.36 21.05
N ILE A 78 34.84 4.12 20.91
CA ILE A 78 35.37 2.80 20.53
C ILE A 78 35.84 2.07 21.79
N PHE A 79 35.16 0.98 22.13
CA PHE A 79 35.52 0.11 23.23
C PHE A 79 36.44 -1.03 22.75
N GLU A 80 37.76 -0.81 22.82
CA GLU A 80 38.74 -1.90 22.68
C GLU A 80 39.00 -2.54 24.05
N PHE A 81 38.69 -3.84 24.18
CA PHE A 81 38.98 -4.64 25.37
C PHE A 81 39.99 -5.74 25.05
N THR A 82 41.13 -5.73 25.74
CA THR A 82 42.16 -6.78 25.63
C THR A 82 41.98 -7.78 26.76
N LEU A 83 41.59 -9.02 26.45
CA LEU A 83 41.63 -10.12 27.43
C LEU A 83 43.09 -10.53 27.66
N LEU A 84 43.63 -10.21 28.83
CA LEU A 84 44.89 -10.78 29.33
C LEU A 84 44.63 -12.22 29.79
N SER A 85 44.69 -13.18 28.85
CA SER A 85 44.81 -14.59 29.22
C SER A 85 46.26 -14.86 29.64
N LEU A 86 46.45 -15.30 30.89
CA LEU A 86 47.74 -15.74 31.44
C LEU A 86 48.11 -17.18 31.01
N VAL A 87 47.53 -17.66 29.90
CA VAL A 87 47.93 -18.92 29.26
C VAL A 87 48.44 -18.58 27.87
N CYS A 88 49.77 -18.61 27.73
CA CYS A 88 50.47 -18.49 26.46
C CYS A 88 50.17 -19.75 25.62
N LEU A 89 49.04 -19.74 24.91
CA LEU A 89 48.81 -20.60 23.76
C LEU A 89 48.93 -19.71 22.53
N THR A 90 49.98 -19.95 21.75
CA THR A 90 50.23 -19.34 20.44
C THR A 90 49.13 -19.77 19.48
N ILE A 91 47.96 -19.14 19.57
CA ILE A 91 46.82 -19.36 18.68
C ILE A 91 46.31 -17.96 18.30
N TYR A 92 46.42 -17.65 17.00
CA TYR A 92 45.88 -16.51 16.25
C TYR A 92 45.35 -15.32 17.07
N ARG A 93 46.00 -14.15 16.89
CA ARG A 93 45.61 -12.81 17.38
C ARG A 93 44.15 -12.41 17.10
N ASP A 94 43.41 -13.14 16.27
CA ASP A 94 42.02 -12.86 15.88
C ASP A 94 40.95 -13.66 16.67
N SER A 95 41.35 -14.54 17.59
CA SER A 95 40.47 -15.62 18.09
C SER A 95 39.62 -15.29 19.33
N TYR A 96 39.83 -14.14 19.97
CA TYR A 96 39.09 -13.75 21.19
C TYR A 96 38.45 -12.38 21.02
N LYS A 97 37.44 -12.28 20.15
CA LYS A 97 36.52 -11.14 20.15
C LYS A 97 35.44 -11.39 21.20
N ALA A 98 35.53 -10.71 22.33
CA ALA A 98 34.40 -10.64 23.26
C ALA A 98 33.32 -9.75 22.63
N PHE A 99 32.09 -10.25 22.53
CA PHE A 99 30.94 -9.50 22.06
C PHE A 99 30.19 -8.92 23.25
N TYR A 100 29.76 -7.66 23.15
CA TYR A 100 29.10 -6.94 24.24
C TYR A 100 27.78 -6.37 23.75
N GLY A 101 26.75 -6.49 24.58
CA GLY A 101 25.45 -5.88 24.33
C GLY A 101 25.45 -4.39 24.70
N LEU A 102 24.69 -3.59 23.96
CA LEU A 102 24.47 -2.17 24.25
C LEU A 102 23.18 -2.02 25.08
N ASN A 103 23.24 -1.37 26.24
CA ASN A 103 22.05 -1.08 27.02
C ASN A 103 21.98 0.42 27.32
N ILE A 104 20.97 1.10 26.75
CA ILE A 104 20.72 2.53 26.93
C ILE A 104 19.39 2.67 27.67
N THR A 105 19.43 3.35 28.81
CA THR A 105 18.25 3.54 29.66
C THR A 105 18.15 4.97 30.17
N HIS A 106 16.94 5.52 30.20
CA HIS A 106 16.68 6.86 30.77
C HIS A 106 17.52 7.97 30.14
N THR A 107 17.61 7.98 28.81
CA THR A 107 18.51 8.88 28.07
C THR A 107 17.73 9.75 27.08
N LEU A 108 18.16 11.01 26.94
CA LEU A 108 17.71 11.95 25.92
C LEU A 108 18.81 12.10 24.86
N ILE A 109 18.49 11.84 23.60
CA ILE A 109 19.38 11.96 22.45
C ILE A 109 18.70 12.91 21.46
N ALA A 110 19.19 14.14 21.41
CA ALA A 110 18.50 15.23 20.75
C ALA A 110 19.44 16.04 19.86
N ASN A 111 18.89 16.68 18.83
CA ASN A 111 19.53 17.79 18.14
C ASN A 111 20.89 17.46 17.47
N ASN A 112 21.07 16.22 17.02
CA ASN A 112 22.27 15.84 16.28
C ASN A 112 22.15 16.23 14.80
N THR A 113 23.23 16.75 14.21
CA THR A 113 23.33 16.92 12.74
C THR A 113 23.34 15.57 12.02
N GLY A 114 23.83 14.52 12.67
CA GLY A 114 23.84 13.13 12.22
C GLY A 114 22.65 12.30 12.73
N ASN A 115 22.84 10.98 12.79
CA ASN A 115 21.83 10.08 13.36
C ASN A 115 21.78 10.24 14.89
N GLY A 116 20.67 9.87 15.52
CA GLY A 116 20.61 9.84 16.99
C GLY A 116 21.50 8.73 17.56
N ILE A 117 21.25 7.50 17.16
CA ILE A 117 22.08 6.33 17.50
C ILE A 117 22.44 5.62 16.20
N LEU A 118 23.73 5.46 15.94
CA LEU A 118 24.25 4.61 14.87
C LEU A 118 24.94 3.39 15.49
N ALA A 119 24.43 2.19 15.21
CA ALA A 119 25.08 0.94 15.58
C ALA A 119 25.55 0.21 14.31
N GLN A 120 26.75 -0.34 14.33
CA GLN A 120 27.32 -1.10 13.22
C GLN A 120 27.77 -2.47 13.67
N ASP A 121 27.60 -3.48 12.82
CA ASP A 121 28.11 -4.84 13.04
C ASP A 121 27.71 -5.46 14.39
N ILE A 122 26.49 -5.17 14.87
CA ILE A 122 26.04 -5.59 16.20
C ILE A 122 25.92 -7.11 16.31
N ARG A 123 26.46 -7.70 17.38
CA ARG A 123 26.55 -9.16 17.56
C ARG A 123 25.84 -9.70 18.79
N GLU A 124 25.48 -8.81 19.69
CA GLU A 124 24.85 -9.13 20.96
C GLU A 124 23.68 -8.16 21.19
N ARG A 125 22.86 -8.43 22.20
CA ARG A 125 21.63 -7.67 22.43
C ARG A 125 21.85 -6.16 22.57
N THR A 126 21.09 -5.37 21.80
CA THR A 126 20.96 -3.91 21.96
C THR A 126 19.60 -3.57 22.58
N VAL A 127 19.58 -2.91 23.73
CA VAL A 127 18.38 -2.58 24.49
C VAL A 127 18.26 -1.06 24.66
N LEU A 128 17.09 -0.53 24.36
CA LEU A 128 16.69 0.87 24.51
C LEU A 128 15.46 0.91 25.41
N THR A 129 15.62 1.29 26.68
CA THR A 129 14.50 1.35 27.64
C THR A 129 14.29 2.77 28.15
N ASN A 130 13.12 3.35 27.90
CA ASN A 130 12.81 4.72 28.31
C ASN A 130 13.85 5.73 27.74
N VAL A 131 14.07 5.66 26.43
CA VAL A 131 14.98 6.54 25.70
C VAL A 131 14.16 7.47 24.83
N THR A 132 14.53 8.76 24.79
CA THR A 132 13.92 9.76 23.91
C THR A 132 14.93 10.18 22.84
N ILE A 133 14.61 9.96 21.57
CA ILE A 133 15.41 10.32 20.41
C ILE A 133 14.66 11.38 19.60
N LEU A 134 15.12 12.64 19.60
CA LEU A 134 14.42 13.74 18.96
C LEU A 134 15.27 14.62 18.03
N GLU A 135 14.63 15.21 17.02
CA GLU A 135 15.18 16.32 16.23
C GLU A 135 16.56 16.06 15.59
N ASN A 136 16.86 14.79 15.27
CA ASN A 136 18.11 14.42 14.62
C ASN A 136 17.99 14.58 13.09
N GLN A 137 19.04 15.12 12.46
CA GLN A 137 19.07 15.46 11.03
C GLN A 137 19.71 14.37 10.14
N GLY A 138 20.05 13.22 10.70
CA GLY A 138 20.61 12.09 9.97
C GLY A 138 19.61 11.27 9.17
N GLN A 139 20.04 10.08 8.75
CA GLN A 139 19.22 9.13 7.99
C GLN A 139 18.14 8.46 8.86
N ALA A 140 18.39 8.30 10.15
CA ALA A 140 17.38 7.86 11.11
C ALA A 140 17.66 8.34 12.54
N GLY A 141 16.63 8.32 13.38
CA GLY A 141 16.78 8.46 14.83
C GLY A 141 17.61 7.31 15.41
N PHE A 142 17.23 6.07 15.12
CA PHE A 142 18.01 4.88 15.44
C PHE A 142 18.33 4.09 14.17
N LEU A 143 19.62 4.06 13.81
CA LEU A 143 20.15 3.44 12.60
C LEU A 143 21.04 2.24 12.97
N VAL A 144 20.75 1.08 12.39
CA VAL A 144 21.59 -0.12 12.51
C VAL A 144 22.08 -0.55 11.13
N ARG A 145 23.40 -0.64 10.97
CA ARG A 145 24.07 -1.12 9.76
C ARG A 145 24.83 -2.41 10.03
N ASP A 146 24.30 -3.48 9.46
CA ASP A 146 24.81 -4.84 9.57
C ASP A 146 24.86 -5.37 11.01
N GLY A 147 25.10 -6.68 11.12
CA GLY A 147 25.09 -7.43 12.38
C GLY A 147 24.21 -8.67 12.33
N ALA A 148 24.26 -9.44 13.42
CA ALA A 148 23.28 -10.45 13.72
C ALA A 148 23.02 -10.43 15.23
N ALA A 149 21.92 -9.78 15.65
CA ALA A 149 21.67 -9.50 17.06
C ALA A 149 20.19 -9.29 17.38
N ASP A 150 19.87 -9.35 18.66
CA ASP A 150 18.56 -8.99 19.18
C ASP A 150 18.50 -7.50 19.53
N ILE A 151 17.43 -6.82 19.12
CA ILE A 151 17.22 -5.40 19.38
C ILE A 151 15.90 -5.21 20.09
N TRP A 152 15.93 -4.66 21.30
CA TRP A 152 14.75 -4.43 22.12
C TRP A 152 14.55 -2.94 22.39
N ILE A 153 13.39 -2.42 22.02
CA ILE A 153 13.01 -1.02 22.21
C ILE A 153 11.75 -1.01 23.04
N ASN A 154 11.86 -0.51 24.28
CA ASN A 154 10.78 -0.53 25.25
C ASN A 154 10.54 0.85 25.85
N ALA A 155 9.27 1.26 25.94
CA ALA A 155 8.85 2.48 26.62
C ALA A 155 9.57 3.76 26.11
N SER A 156 9.99 3.78 24.85
CA SER A 156 10.83 4.85 24.29
C SER A 156 10.02 5.82 23.42
N ARG A 157 10.61 6.96 23.09
CA ARG A 157 10.03 7.99 22.20
C ARG A 157 11.01 8.32 21.09
N ILE A 158 10.59 8.23 19.85
CA ILE A 158 11.43 8.54 18.68
C ILE A 158 10.64 9.48 17.77
N ASN A 159 10.93 10.77 17.87
CA ASN A 159 10.07 11.78 17.29
C ASN A 159 10.80 12.92 16.59
N ASP A 160 10.15 13.52 15.59
CA ASP A 160 10.62 14.74 14.93
C ASP A 160 12.01 14.59 14.27
N ASN A 161 12.41 13.38 13.86
CA ASN A 161 13.66 13.15 13.14
C ASN A 161 13.48 13.43 11.64
N TRP A 162 14.53 13.96 11.00
CA TRP A 162 14.52 14.27 9.56
C TRP A 162 14.55 13.01 8.67
N GLY A 163 15.10 11.92 9.19
CA GLY A 163 15.13 10.62 8.54
C GLY A 163 13.97 9.72 8.93
N ASP A 164 14.20 8.40 8.88
CA ASP A 164 13.28 7.43 9.48
C ASP A 164 13.34 7.53 11.02
N GLY A 165 12.29 7.12 11.73
CA GLY A 165 12.39 6.95 13.18
C GLY A 165 13.39 5.84 13.53
N ILE A 166 13.13 4.64 13.04
CA ILE A 166 14.00 3.47 13.16
C ILE A 166 14.34 2.93 11.78
N ASN A 167 15.61 2.70 11.50
CA ASN A 167 16.07 2.05 10.27
C ASN A 167 17.10 0.95 10.61
N ILE A 168 16.75 -0.31 10.35
CA ILE A 168 17.59 -1.45 10.68
C ILE A 168 17.82 -2.28 9.42
N THR A 169 19.09 -2.45 9.07
CA THR A 169 19.50 -3.30 7.95
C THR A 169 20.58 -4.26 8.44
N TYR A 170 20.30 -5.57 8.50
CA TYR A 170 21.27 -6.54 9.02
C TYR A 170 21.03 -7.99 8.55
N ALA A 171 21.87 -8.95 8.95
CA ALA A 171 21.76 -10.35 8.52
C ALA A 171 20.58 -11.11 9.15
N GLY A 172 20.24 -10.77 10.39
CA GLY A 172 19.05 -11.26 11.10
C GLY A 172 19.16 -11.22 12.62
N GLY A 173 18.13 -11.71 13.30
CA GLY A 173 17.94 -11.65 14.74
C GLY A 173 16.48 -11.35 15.10
N SER A 174 16.22 -10.94 16.34
CA SER A 174 14.88 -10.53 16.79
C SER A 174 14.82 -9.04 17.07
N ILE A 175 13.87 -8.34 16.45
CA ILE A 175 13.57 -6.93 16.72
C ILE A 175 12.26 -6.86 17.49
N THR A 176 12.29 -6.33 18.71
CA THR A 176 11.10 -6.21 19.56
C THR A 176 10.85 -4.75 19.92
N ILE A 177 9.68 -4.23 19.57
CA ILE A 177 9.23 -2.87 19.90
C ILE A 177 7.97 -2.97 20.75
N ASN A 178 8.03 -2.39 21.95
CA ASN A 178 6.90 -2.37 22.90
C ASN A 178 6.79 -1.01 23.59
N GLY A 179 5.56 -0.57 23.86
CA GLY A 179 5.28 0.66 24.60
C GLY A 179 5.91 1.93 24.03
N THR A 180 6.29 1.93 22.75
CA THR A 180 7.13 2.95 22.13
C THR A 180 6.29 3.84 21.23
N ILE A 181 6.54 5.15 21.27
CA ILE A 181 5.89 6.13 20.40
C ILE A 181 6.89 6.58 19.35
N ILE A 182 6.54 6.42 18.07
CA ILE A 182 7.35 6.82 16.92
C ILE A 182 6.52 7.80 16.09
N SER A 183 6.86 9.08 16.13
CA SER A 183 5.95 10.09 15.59
C SER A 183 6.60 11.28 14.91
N ARG A 184 5.93 11.85 13.91
CA ARG A 184 6.36 13.08 13.22
C ARG A 184 7.78 13.00 12.63
N ASN A 185 8.23 11.80 12.25
CA ASN A 185 9.45 11.67 11.49
C ASN A 185 9.16 12.02 10.02
N LYS A 186 10.11 12.70 9.36
CA LYS A 186 9.91 13.19 8.00
C LYS A 186 9.91 12.07 6.95
N LEU A 187 10.57 10.94 7.22
CA LEU A 187 10.43 9.74 6.40
C LEU A 187 9.43 8.77 7.03
N ARG A 188 9.81 7.50 7.23
CA ARG A 188 8.93 6.47 7.79
C ARG A 188 9.07 6.41 9.29
N GLY A 189 8.09 5.82 9.97
CA GLY A 189 8.24 5.43 11.37
C GLY A 189 9.33 4.36 11.54
N CYS A 190 9.19 3.24 10.83
CA CYS A 190 10.13 2.12 10.89
C CYS A 190 10.47 1.58 9.49
N ALA A 191 11.72 1.23 9.27
CA ALA A 191 12.18 0.50 8.09
C ALA A 191 13.09 -0.66 8.50
N PHE A 192 12.77 -1.86 8.04
CA PHE A 192 13.53 -3.07 8.34
C PHE A 192 13.95 -3.77 7.05
N HIS A 193 15.24 -4.03 6.89
CA HIS A 193 15.81 -4.66 5.70
C HIS A 193 16.74 -5.82 6.07
N GLN A 194 16.75 -6.85 5.22
CA GLN A 194 17.69 -7.95 5.36
C GLN A 194 18.91 -7.74 4.46
N ASN A 195 20.10 -7.77 5.03
CA ASN A 195 21.35 -7.79 4.29
C ASN A 195 21.82 -9.23 4.06
N THR A 196 21.56 -9.75 2.86
CA THR A 196 21.98 -11.12 2.49
C THR A 196 23.46 -11.23 2.11
N SER A 197 24.13 -10.11 1.85
CA SER A 197 25.58 -10.05 1.57
C SER A 197 26.41 -9.99 2.84
N SER A 198 25.77 -9.87 4.00
CA SER A 198 26.44 -9.83 5.29
C SER A 198 27.18 -11.15 5.56
N PRO A 199 28.41 -11.12 6.11
CA PRO A 199 29.12 -12.32 6.53
C PRO A 199 28.55 -12.93 7.83
N TYR A 200 27.49 -12.36 8.39
CA TYR A 200 26.95 -12.77 9.69
C TYR A 200 25.87 -13.83 9.57
N LEU A 201 25.84 -14.72 10.57
CA LEU A 201 24.87 -15.79 10.67
C LEU A 201 23.89 -15.45 11.78
N SER A 202 22.59 -15.45 11.45
CA SER A 202 21.50 -15.31 12.39
C SER A 202 20.91 -16.68 12.72
N HIS A 203 20.39 -16.84 13.94
CA HIS A 203 19.66 -18.04 14.37
C HIS A 203 18.14 -17.91 14.19
N HIS A 204 17.64 -16.68 14.03
CA HIS A 204 16.23 -16.37 13.83
C HIS A 204 16.10 -15.06 13.05
N GLN A 205 14.92 -14.81 12.49
CA GLN A 205 14.57 -13.59 11.77
C GLN A 205 13.15 -13.19 12.17
N GLU A 206 13.03 -12.29 13.14
CA GLU A 206 11.74 -11.93 13.72
C GLU A 206 11.60 -10.42 13.89
N ILE A 207 10.45 -9.88 13.46
CA ILE A 207 10.02 -8.53 13.81
C ILE A 207 8.78 -8.66 14.67
N ILE A 208 8.83 -8.08 15.87
CA ILE A 208 7.78 -8.15 16.87
C ILE A 208 7.45 -6.73 17.30
N ILE A 209 6.28 -6.22 16.90
CA ILE A 209 5.75 -4.94 17.34
C ILE A 209 4.49 -5.24 18.14
N LYS A 210 4.54 -4.95 19.44
CA LYS A 210 3.44 -5.22 20.36
C LYS A 210 3.03 -3.93 21.02
N GLY A 211 1.75 -3.61 20.95
CA GLY A 211 1.14 -2.59 21.80
C GLY A 211 0.27 -3.24 22.87
N ARG A 212 -0.74 -2.49 23.30
CA ARG A 212 -1.69 -2.94 24.31
C ARG A 212 -3.07 -3.15 23.69
N PRO A 213 -3.80 -4.20 24.08
CA PRO A 213 -5.23 -4.27 23.83
C PRO A 213 -5.94 -3.05 24.44
N SER A 214 -6.97 -2.53 23.77
CA SER A 214 -7.63 -1.28 24.19
C SER A 214 -8.24 -1.33 25.60
N ASN A 215 -8.54 -2.53 26.11
CA ASN A 215 -9.09 -2.76 27.44
C ASN A 215 -8.02 -2.89 28.54
N ASN A 216 -6.74 -2.88 28.20
CA ASN A 216 -5.66 -3.15 29.15
C ASN A 216 -4.83 -1.90 29.44
N ILE A 217 -5.17 -1.21 30.52
CA ILE A 217 -4.52 0.04 30.94
C ILE A 217 -3.11 -0.16 31.52
N PHE A 218 -2.75 -1.39 31.91
CA PHE A 218 -1.48 -1.70 32.57
C PHE A 218 -0.29 -1.79 31.60
N TYR A 219 -0.56 -1.90 30.30
CA TYR A 219 0.47 -1.93 29.27
C TYR A 219 0.58 -0.56 28.58
N LEU A 220 1.79 -0.23 28.14
CA LEU A 220 2.05 0.97 27.35
C LEU A 220 1.53 0.79 25.91
N ARG A 221 1.10 1.89 25.29
CA ARG A 221 0.70 1.87 23.88
C ARG A 221 1.94 1.89 23.00
N THR A 222 1.89 1.15 21.91
CA THR A 222 2.83 1.31 20.79
C THR A 222 2.12 2.07 19.69
N GLN A 223 2.67 3.23 19.33
CA GLN A 223 2.04 4.18 18.42
C GLN A 223 3.03 4.60 17.33
N ILE A 224 2.60 4.57 16.07
CA ILE A 224 3.36 5.04 14.91
C ILE A 224 2.52 6.10 14.20
N VAL A 225 2.80 7.37 14.48
CA VAL A 225 1.82 8.46 14.27
C VAL A 225 2.40 9.63 13.48
N ASP A 226 1.64 10.15 12.53
CA ASP A 226 1.93 11.39 11.79
C ASP A 226 3.32 11.42 11.13
N ASN A 227 3.84 10.27 10.68
CA ASN A 227 5.08 10.24 9.89
C ASN A 227 4.76 10.68 8.44
N GLU A 228 5.61 11.53 7.85
CA GLU A 228 5.28 12.22 6.60
C GLU A 228 5.37 11.32 5.36
N TRP A 229 6.22 10.29 5.37
CA TRP A 229 6.35 9.39 4.23
C TRP A 229 5.63 8.06 4.42
N GLY A 230 5.49 7.52 5.63
CA GLY A 230 4.80 6.23 5.83
C GLY A 230 4.97 5.67 7.24
N GLY A 231 4.31 4.56 7.55
CA GLY A 231 4.39 3.95 8.88
C GLY A 231 5.53 2.93 8.97
N ILE A 232 5.21 1.66 8.72
CA ILE A 232 6.14 0.53 8.82
C ILE A 232 6.46 0.01 7.42
N LEU A 233 7.76 -0.14 7.13
CA LEU A 233 8.25 -0.85 5.96
C LEU A 233 9.04 -2.10 6.38
N ILE A 234 8.68 -3.25 5.82
CA ILE A 234 9.39 -4.51 6.00
C ILE A 234 9.88 -5.00 4.64
N GLY A 235 11.19 -5.16 4.51
CA GLY A 235 11.86 -5.70 3.33
C GLY A 235 11.60 -7.19 3.10
N ASN A 236 11.99 -7.66 1.93
CA ASN A 236 11.83 -9.05 1.52
C ASN A 236 12.79 -10.00 2.25
N PHE A 237 12.28 -10.74 3.23
CA PHE A 237 13.06 -11.74 3.94
C PHE A 237 13.17 -13.03 3.13
N CYS A 238 14.33 -13.25 2.51
CA CYS A 238 14.62 -14.41 1.67
C CYS A 238 15.59 -15.34 2.37
N ILE A 239 15.05 -16.27 3.16
CA ILE A 239 15.83 -17.27 3.88
C ILE A 239 15.70 -18.63 3.19
N PRO A 240 16.79 -19.25 2.72
CA PRO A 240 16.75 -20.58 2.13
C PRO A 240 16.28 -21.65 3.13
N LEU A 241 15.53 -22.65 2.65
CA LEU A 241 14.97 -23.71 3.50
C LEU A 241 16.04 -24.48 4.30
N TRP A 242 17.24 -24.67 3.75
CA TRP A 242 18.34 -25.37 4.41
C TRP A 242 18.90 -24.65 5.65
N LYS A 243 18.62 -23.34 5.83
CA LYS A 243 18.97 -22.62 7.06
C LYS A 243 18.07 -23.01 8.25
N ASN A 244 16.94 -23.68 8.01
CA ASN A 244 15.96 -24.06 9.04
C ASN A 244 15.50 -22.89 9.93
N ILE A 245 15.40 -21.70 9.34
CA ILE A 245 14.91 -20.49 10.01
C ILE A 245 13.62 -20.08 9.34
N GLN A 246 12.56 -19.92 10.14
CA GLN A 246 11.26 -19.45 9.69
C GLN A 246 11.14 -17.94 9.99
N PRO A 247 11.15 -17.06 8.98
CA PRO A 247 10.97 -15.63 9.21
C PRO A 247 9.58 -15.31 9.75
N LYS A 248 9.50 -14.39 10.72
CA LYS A 248 8.24 -13.96 11.34
C LYS A 248 8.10 -12.45 11.39
N VAL A 249 6.88 -11.98 11.15
CA VAL A 249 6.47 -10.59 11.33
C VAL A 249 5.19 -10.59 12.15
N LEU A 250 5.28 -10.14 13.40
CA LEU A 250 4.18 -10.10 14.35
C LEU A 250 3.91 -8.65 14.72
N ILE A 251 2.82 -8.08 14.23
CA ILE A 251 2.39 -6.71 14.54
C ILE A 251 1.02 -6.81 15.19
N SER A 252 0.95 -6.50 16.48
CA SER A 252 -0.27 -6.65 17.25
C SER A 252 -0.57 -5.47 18.15
N TRP A 253 -1.85 -5.13 18.24
CA TRP A 253 -2.36 -4.08 19.13
C TRP A 253 -1.64 -2.73 19.00
N THR A 254 -1.21 -2.41 17.77
CA THR A 254 -0.47 -1.19 17.44
C THR A 254 -1.40 -0.15 16.81
N GLU A 255 -1.19 1.11 17.15
CA GLU A 255 -1.93 2.24 16.59
C GLU A 255 -1.07 2.92 15.51
N LEU A 256 -1.55 2.93 14.26
CA LEU A 256 -0.93 3.60 13.12
C LEU A 256 -1.86 4.73 12.65
N ILE A 257 -1.55 5.97 13.02
CA ILE A 257 -2.49 7.09 12.89
C ILE A 257 -1.86 8.20 12.05
N GLY A 258 -2.58 8.73 11.07
CA GLY A 258 -2.19 9.96 10.35
C GLY A 258 -0.92 9.85 9.50
N ASN A 259 -0.40 8.63 9.26
CA ASN A 259 0.76 8.44 8.38
C ASN A 259 0.40 8.81 6.94
N ARG A 260 1.29 9.54 6.27
CA ARG A 260 1.00 10.21 4.99
C ARG A 260 1.81 9.61 3.84
N TYR A 261 1.42 9.96 2.62
CA TYR A 261 2.10 9.64 1.35
C TYR A 261 2.17 8.15 0.99
N HIS A 262 2.96 7.34 1.68
CA HIS A 262 3.12 5.90 1.45
C HIS A 262 2.21 5.08 2.38
N PRO A 263 2.08 3.77 2.17
CA PRO A 263 1.33 2.91 3.08
C PRO A 263 1.69 3.04 4.57
N SER A 264 0.66 2.90 5.43
CA SER A 264 0.87 2.83 6.88
C SER A 264 1.60 1.54 7.26
N VAL A 265 1.34 0.44 6.55
CA VAL A 265 2.13 -0.80 6.65
C VAL A 265 2.38 -1.35 5.25
N GLU A 266 3.63 -1.62 4.94
CA GLU A 266 4.03 -2.30 3.71
C GLU A 266 5.01 -3.42 4.01
N ILE A 267 4.72 -4.61 3.47
CA ILE A 267 5.55 -5.79 3.63
C ILE A 267 5.90 -6.33 2.24
N PHE A 268 7.20 -6.42 1.95
CA PHE A 268 7.68 -7.06 0.73
C PHE A 268 7.85 -8.57 0.93
N ALA A 269 7.30 -9.34 0.01
CA ALA A 269 7.46 -10.79 -0.02
C ALA A 269 8.81 -11.23 -0.62
N CYS A 270 9.28 -12.42 -0.22
CA CYS A 270 10.38 -13.07 -0.92
C CYS A 270 9.89 -13.72 -2.21
N GLN A 271 10.48 -13.36 -3.35
CA GLN A 271 10.04 -13.80 -4.68
C GLN A 271 10.97 -14.87 -5.29
N LYS A 272 11.64 -15.69 -4.47
CA LYS A 272 12.55 -16.76 -4.91
C LYS A 272 12.02 -18.14 -4.55
N THR A 273 12.30 -19.13 -5.39
CA THR A 273 12.01 -20.54 -5.12
C THR A 273 12.98 -21.13 -4.08
N GLY A 274 12.55 -22.16 -3.34
CA GLY A 274 13.40 -22.84 -2.34
C GLY A 274 13.65 -22.04 -1.07
N MET A 275 12.80 -21.03 -0.81
CA MET A 275 12.85 -20.17 0.37
C MET A 275 11.81 -20.61 1.40
N ALA A 276 12.08 -20.37 2.68
CA ALA A 276 11.11 -20.52 3.75
C ALA A 276 9.96 -19.51 3.60
N ASN A 277 8.75 -19.92 3.98
CA ASN A 277 7.62 -19.00 4.00
C ASN A 277 7.83 -17.95 5.11
N THR A 278 7.36 -16.71 4.93
CA THR A 278 7.31 -15.74 6.03
C THR A 278 5.96 -15.84 6.73
N ILE A 279 5.96 -16.03 8.04
CA ILE A 279 4.74 -16.01 8.87
C ILE A 279 4.43 -14.56 9.23
N ILE A 280 3.24 -14.09 8.88
CA ILE A 280 2.78 -12.73 9.16
C ILE A 280 1.53 -12.82 10.01
N ASP A 281 1.58 -12.25 11.21
CA ASP A 281 0.42 -12.06 12.08
C ASP A 281 0.19 -10.57 12.28
N PHE A 282 -0.87 -10.05 11.67
CA PHE A 282 -1.30 -8.67 11.78
C PHE A 282 -2.65 -8.64 12.51
N THR A 283 -2.63 -8.54 13.84
CA THR A 283 -3.82 -8.74 14.66
C THR A 283 -4.11 -7.61 15.66
N GLY A 284 -5.35 -7.13 15.70
CA GLY A 284 -5.80 -6.17 16.72
C GLY A 284 -5.27 -4.74 16.53
N ASN A 285 -4.74 -4.40 15.35
CA ASN A 285 -4.18 -3.08 15.08
C ASN A 285 -5.26 -2.08 14.67
N ARG A 286 -4.96 -0.79 14.84
CA ARG A 286 -5.80 0.34 14.40
C ARG A 286 -5.03 1.17 13.38
N ILE A 287 -5.55 1.26 12.15
CA ILE A 287 -5.01 2.11 11.08
C ILE A 287 -6.04 3.21 10.77
N GLU A 288 -5.66 4.46 10.99
CA GLU A 288 -6.60 5.57 10.93
C GLU A 288 -6.05 6.86 10.32
N GLY A 289 -6.89 7.54 9.54
CA GLY A 289 -6.60 8.90 9.07
C GLY A 289 -5.41 9.00 8.11
N GLY A 290 -4.93 7.87 7.57
CA GLY A 290 -3.82 7.85 6.63
C GLY A 290 -4.21 8.40 5.26
N LEU A 291 -3.27 9.05 4.57
CA LEU A 291 -3.45 9.51 3.18
C LEU A 291 -2.96 8.48 2.15
N GLY A 292 -2.05 7.59 2.56
CA GLY A 292 -1.60 6.44 1.77
C GLY A 292 -2.48 5.21 1.97
N ILE A 293 -2.08 4.09 1.36
CA ILE A 293 -2.75 2.78 1.56
C ILE A 293 -2.66 2.38 3.05
N GLY A 294 -3.70 1.76 3.61
CA GLY A 294 -3.65 1.31 5.01
C GLY A 294 -2.62 0.19 5.21
N PHE A 295 -2.88 -0.98 4.63
CA PHE A 295 -1.98 -2.12 4.61
C PHE A 295 -1.75 -2.59 3.16
N ARG A 296 -0.49 -2.79 2.77
CA ARG A 296 -0.13 -3.26 1.43
C ARG A 296 0.81 -4.47 1.47
N MET A 297 0.45 -5.49 0.69
CA MET A 297 1.33 -6.60 0.34
C MET A 297 1.06 -7.06 -1.10
N GLU A 298 1.90 -6.62 -2.04
CA GLU A 298 1.73 -6.85 -3.48
C GLU A 298 3.12 -7.05 -4.12
N PRO A 299 3.56 -8.29 -4.42
CA PRO A 299 2.88 -9.58 -4.20
C PRO A 299 3.02 -10.11 -2.77
N ALA A 300 2.14 -11.04 -2.40
CA ALA A 300 2.07 -11.79 -1.15
C ALA A 300 2.44 -13.29 -1.38
N VAL A 301 3.62 -13.56 -1.94
CA VAL A 301 4.13 -14.92 -2.22
C VAL A 301 5.13 -15.39 -1.17
N ASN A 302 5.35 -16.70 -1.06
CA ASN A 302 6.12 -17.34 0.02
C ASN A 302 5.68 -16.86 1.41
N THR A 303 4.38 -16.73 1.64
CA THR A 303 3.84 -16.22 2.91
C THR A 303 2.69 -17.03 3.45
N ILE A 304 2.59 -17.05 4.78
CA ILE A 304 1.42 -17.49 5.53
C ILE A 304 1.00 -16.28 6.37
N MET A 305 -0.12 -15.67 6.01
CA MET A 305 -0.54 -14.38 6.56
C MET A 305 -1.92 -14.48 7.21
N ILE A 306 -2.02 -13.94 8.43
CA ILE A 306 -3.26 -13.78 9.17
C ILE A 306 -3.46 -12.29 9.44
N ILE A 307 -4.58 -11.75 8.96
CA ILE A 307 -5.01 -10.37 9.23
C ILE A 307 -6.31 -10.47 9.99
N SER A 308 -6.26 -10.24 11.31
CA SER A 308 -7.45 -10.42 12.13
C SER A 308 -7.75 -9.32 13.12
N SER A 309 -9.03 -9.04 13.36
CA SER A 309 -9.46 -8.13 14.44
C SER A 309 -8.90 -6.71 14.32
N ASN A 310 -8.52 -6.25 13.11
CA ASN A 310 -7.99 -4.90 12.89
C ASN A 310 -9.11 -3.91 12.59
N GLN A 311 -8.84 -2.63 12.84
CA GLN A 311 -9.71 -1.51 12.55
C GLN A 311 -9.06 -0.59 11.52
N PHE A 312 -9.70 -0.43 10.37
CA PHE A 312 -9.34 0.53 9.32
C PHE A 312 -10.40 1.63 9.28
N ILE A 313 -10.05 2.82 9.75
CA ILE A 313 -11.01 3.90 10.01
C ILE A 313 -10.58 5.17 9.30
N ALA A 314 -11.49 5.82 8.57
CA ALA A 314 -11.25 7.17 8.02
C ALA A 314 -9.96 7.32 7.20
N ASN A 315 -9.49 6.26 6.55
CA ASN A 315 -8.34 6.34 5.64
C ASN A 315 -8.79 6.95 4.32
N ASN A 316 -7.98 7.84 3.75
CA ASN A 316 -8.27 8.55 2.50
C ASN A 316 -7.59 7.88 1.28
N ASN A 317 -7.52 6.56 1.32
CA ASN A 317 -7.08 5.70 0.22
C ASN A 317 -7.60 4.28 0.47
N THR A 318 -7.19 3.32 -0.38
CA THR A 318 -7.48 1.90 -0.18
C THR A 318 -6.96 1.43 1.17
N ALA A 319 -7.84 0.86 1.99
CA ALA A 319 -7.49 0.45 3.34
C ALA A 319 -6.65 -0.84 3.35
N LEU A 320 -6.93 -1.79 2.45
CA LEU A 320 -6.23 -3.07 2.37
C LEU A 320 -5.96 -3.48 0.92
N VAL A 321 -4.71 -3.78 0.59
CA VAL A 321 -4.28 -4.30 -0.72
C VAL A 321 -3.45 -5.57 -0.54
N ILE A 322 -3.95 -6.69 -1.07
CA ILE A 322 -3.22 -7.96 -1.16
C ILE A 322 -3.42 -8.54 -2.56
N ARG A 323 -2.43 -8.38 -3.43
CA ARG A 323 -2.60 -8.67 -4.86
C ARG A 323 -1.40 -9.37 -5.46
N ASN A 324 -1.60 -10.52 -6.10
CA ASN A 324 -0.54 -11.21 -6.84
C ASN A 324 -0.75 -11.18 -8.36
N ALA A 325 -1.95 -10.83 -8.84
CA ALA A 325 -2.31 -10.92 -10.26
C ALA A 325 -1.38 -10.12 -11.22
N ARG A 326 -0.73 -9.05 -10.73
CA ARG A 326 0.25 -8.27 -11.51
C ARG A 326 1.59 -8.99 -11.76
N TYR A 327 1.81 -10.14 -11.11
CA TYR A 327 3.06 -10.88 -11.14
C TYR A 327 2.84 -12.35 -11.59
N PRO A 328 2.33 -12.60 -12.80
CA PRO A 328 1.94 -13.96 -13.25
C PRO A 328 3.12 -14.96 -13.27
N HIS A 329 4.35 -14.47 -13.40
CA HIS A 329 5.56 -15.29 -13.34
C HIS A 329 5.81 -15.95 -11.96
N LEU A 330 5.13 -15.50 -10.90
CA LEU A 330 5.27 -16.03 -9.53
C LEU A 330 4.23 -17.11 -9.18
N HIS A 331 3.49 -17.66 -10.15
CA HIS A 331 2.42 -18.65 -9.92
C HIS A 331 2.86 -19.92 -9.17
N ASN A 332 4.15 -20.27 -9.27
CA ASN A 332 4.78 -21.42 -8.63
C ASN A 332 5.25 -21.18 -7.19
N LEU A 333 5.05 -19.98 -6.64
CA LEU A 333 5.35 -19.69 -5.24
C LEU A 333 4.09 -19.83 -4.38
N PRO A 334 4.16 -20.51 -3.22
CA PRO A 334 3.01 -20.70 -2.34
C PRO A 334 2.55 -19.39 -1.70
N ALA A 335 1.26 -19.27 -1.42
CA ALA A 335 0.71 -18.15 -0.65
C ALA A 335 -0.55 -18.58 0.09
N GLN A 336 -0.62 -18.33 1.39
CA GLN A 336 -1.81 -18.58 2.19
C GLN A 336 -2.19 -17.36 2.99
N VAL A 337 -3.38 -16.80 2.73
CA VAL A 337 -3.82 -15.55 3.34
C VAL A 337 -5.21 -15.72 3.95
N THR A 338 -5.35 -15.39 5.23
CA THR A 338 -6.62 -15.40 5.96
C THR A 338 -6.93 -14.01 6.50
N ILE A 339 -8.10 -13.48 6.17
CA ILE A 339 -8.56 -12.15 6.57
C ILE A 339 -9.90 -12.31 7.30
N SER A 340 -9.93 -12.03 8.60
CA SER A 340 -11.13 -12.26 9.43
C SER A 340 -11.35 -11.23 10.54
N LYS A 341 -12.62 -11.00 10.89
CA LYS A 341 -12.99 -10.11 12.01
C LYS A 341 -12.48 -8.67 11.90
N ASN A 342 -12.15 -8.18 10.71
CA ASN A 342 -11.67 -6.81 10.52
C ASN A 342 -12.83 -5.83 10.28
N SER A 343 -12.66 -4.58 10.69
CA SER A 343 -13.65 -3.51 10.50
C SER A 343 -13.09 -2.41 9.60
N PHE A 344 -13.73 -2.18 8.45
CA PHE A 344 -13.44 -1.11 7.49
C PHE A 344 -14.60 -0.12 7.50
N LYS A 345 -14.40 1.05 8.12
CA LYS A 345 -15.44 2.07 8.30
C LYS A 345 -14.97 3.47 7.93
N PHE A 346 -15.84 4.25 7.29
CA PHE A 346 -15.59 5.65 6.94
C PHE A 346 -14.36 5.88 6.06
N ASN A 347 -13.83 4.84 5.41
CA ASN A 347 -12.70 4.97 4.51
C ASN A 347 -13.18 5.52 3.16
N ILE A 348 -12.27 6.17 2.45
CA ILE A 348 -12.50 6.84 1.18
C ILE A 348 -11.47 6.34 0.17
N GLY A 349 -11.90 5.81 -0.98
CA GLY A 349 -10.97 5.35 -2.01
C GLY A 349 -11.66 4.75 -3.25
N GLN A 350 -10.89 4.46 -4.31
CA GLN A 350 -11.40 3.74 -5.49
C GLN A 350 -11.87 2.33 -5.13
N SER A 351 -11.12 1.67 -4.25
CA SER A 351 -11.51 0.42 -3.61
C SER A 351 -11.20 0.52 -2.13
N ILE A 352 -12.06 0.00 -1.25
CA ILE A 352 -11.74 -0.02 0.19
C ILE A 352 -10.84 -1.22 0.49
N VAL A 353 -11.15 -2.37 -0.10
CA VAL A 353 -10.37 -3.59 -0.02
C VAL A 353 -10.13 -4.11 -1.44
N SER A 354 -8.88 -4.44 -1.77
CA SER A 354 -8.50 -5.03 -3.04
C SER A 354 -7.69 -6.30 -2.81
N ILE A 355 -8.25 -7.44 -3.24
CA ILE A 355 -7.68 -8.76 -2.96
C ILE A 355 -7.59 -9.63 -4.21
N GLY A 356 -6.57 -10.49 -4.27
CA GLY A 356 -6.49 -11.53 -5.26
C GLY A 356 -5.13 -12.20 -5.34
N MET A 357 -5.15 -13.47 -5.72
CA MET A 357 -3.97 -14.29 -5.96
C MET A 357 -3.66 -14.32 -7.45
N ILE A 358 -2.70 -15.15 -7.85
CA ILE A 358 -2.48 -15.43 -9.27
C ILE A 358 -3.53 -16.43 -9.73
N GLU A 359 -4.31 -16.05 -10.75
CA GLU A 359 -5.32 -16.91 -11.35
C GLU A 359 -4.71 -18.24 -11.81
N GLY A 360 -5.41 -19.35 -11.54
CA GLY A 360 -5.00 -20.70 -11.93
C GLY A 360 -3.93 -21.37 -11.06
N SER A 361 -3.28 -20.64 -10.14
CA SER A 361 -2.29 -21.26 -9.23
C SER A 361 -2.96 -22.24 -8.26
N GLN A 362 -2.41 -23.44 -8.12
CA GLN A 362 -2.96 -24.47 -7.21
C GLN A 362 -2.44 -24.36 -5.77
N ILE A 363 -1.45 -23.50 -5.53
CA ILE A 363 -0.73 -23.37 -4.25
C ILE A 363 -0.86 -21.98 -3.63
N GLN A 364 -1.74 -21.13 -4.20
CA GLN A 364 -2.07 -19.82 -3.66
C GLN A 364 -3.56 -19.75 -3.32
N ASN A 365 -3.88 -19.43 -2.06
CA ASN A 365 -5.27 -19.29 -1.61
C ASN A 365 -5.46 -18.07 -0.69
N LEU A 366 -6.61 -17.42 -0.83
CA LEU A 366 -7.01 -16.30 0.02
C LEU A 366 -8.43 -16.53 0.53
N THR A 367 -8.60 -16.50 1.84
CA THR A 367 -9.93 -16.57 2.47
C THR A 367 -10.26 -15.25 3.15
N PHE A 368 -11.34 -14.61 2.72
CA PHE A 368 -11.90 -13.39 3.32
C PHE A 368 -13.20 -13.78 4.03
N ASN A 369 -13.13 -14.10 5.31
CA ASN A 369 -14.25 -14.71 6.02
C ASN A 369 -14.40 -14.32 7.49
N GLN A 370 -15.44 -14.86 8.14
CA GLN A 370 -15.65 -14.74 9.60
C GLN A 370 -15.74 -13.28 10.06
N GLN A 371 -16.82 -12.59 9.68
CA GLN A 371 -17.21 -11.27 10.20
C GLN A 371 -16.25 -10.12 9.86
N ASN A 372 -15.74 -10.05 8.63
CA ASN A 372 -15.23 -8.76 8.16
C ASN A 372 -16.41 -7.81 7.90
N GLU A 373 -16.32 -6.58 8.41
CA GLU A 373 -17.31 -5.53 8.23
C GLU A 373 -16.76 -4.47 7.27
N ILE A 374 -17.33 -4.35 6.08
CA ILE A 374 -17.05 -3.26 5.14
C ILE A 374 -18.30 -2.39 5.07
N ARG A 375 -18.36 -1.34 5.89
CA ARG A 375 -19.59 -0.53 6.06
C ARG A 375 -19.32 0.95 6.16
N GLU A 376 -20.28 1.76 5.70
CA GLU A 376 -20.23 3.22 5.78
C GLU A 376 -18.95 3.82 5.14
N ASN A 377 -18.45 3.20 4.07
CA ASN A 377 -17.31 3.72 3.31
C ASN A 377 -17.78 4.48 2.06
N HIS A 378 -16.94 5.37 1.57
CA HIS A 378 -17.16 6.17 0.36
C HIS A 378 -16.27 5.64 -0.77
N VAL A 379 -16.90 5.09 -1.82
CA VAL A 379 -16.16 4.59 -3.00
C VAL A 379 -16.18 5.66 -4.07
N ILE A 380 -15.00 6.08 -4.52
CA ILE A 380 -14.84 7.13 -5.53
C ILE A 380 -14.68 6.48 -6.91
N ASN A 381 -15.40 6.99 -7.92
CA ASN A 381 -15.04 6.73 -9.32
C ASN A 381 -13.91 7.72 -9.71
N PRO A 382 -12.66 7.25 -9.93
CA PRO A 382 -11.55 8.13 -10.29
C PRO A 382 -11.71 8.78 -11.67
N PHE A 383 -12.54 8.21 -12.54
CA PHE A 383 -12.76 8.66 -13.90
C PHE A 383 -14.27 8.79 -14.17
N PRO A 384 -14.94 9.84 -13.67
CA PRO A 384 -16.40 9.99 -13.83
C PRO A 384 -16.85 10.21 -15.29
N TYR A 385 -15.93 10.62 -16.16
CA TYR A 385 -16.20 10.90 -17.57
C TYR A 385 -15.76 9.79 -18.53
N LEU A 386 -15.14 8.74 -18.01
CA LEU A 386 -14.73 7.59 -18.77
C LEU A 386 -15.44 6.36 -18.19
N ASN A 387 -15.76 5.38 -19.03
CA ASN A 387 -16.09 4.04 -18.56
C ASN A 387 -14.79 3.22 -18.52
N PRO A 388 -14.07 3.17 -17.37
CA PRO A 388 -12.77 2.51 -17.31
C PRO A 388 -12.92 1.01 -17.55
N ARG A 389 -12.22 0.50 -18.56
CA ARG A 389 -12.11 -0.94 -18.86
C ARG A 389 -10.94 -1.64 -18.16
N SER A 390 -10.11 -0.92 -17.42
CA SER A 390 -8.93 -1.49 -16.78
C SER A 390 -9.20 -1.93 -15.34
N THR A 391 -9.83 -1.08 -14.52
CA THR A 391 -10.02 -1.35 -13.08
C THR A 391 -11.39 -0.88 -12.59
N PRO A 392 -12.20 -1.75 -11.97
CA PRO A 392 -13.46 -1.34 -11.36
C PRO A 392 -13.24 -0.50 -10.09
N TYR A 393 -14.31 0.15 -9.63
CA TYR A 393 -14.37 0.81 -8.32
C TYR A 393 -15.51 0.18 -7.51
N ALA A 394 -15.21 -0.33 -6.33
CA ALA A 394 -16.18 -1.02 -5.47
C ALA A 394 -15.69 -1.07 -4.02
N ALA A 395 -16.56 -1.36 -3.06
CA ALA A 395 -16.11 -1.51 -1.67
C ALA A 395 -15.09 -2.67 -1.55
N LEU A 396 -15.32 -3.77 -2.25
CA LEU A 396 -14.40 -4.90 -2.40
C LEU A 396 -14.10 -5.19 -3.88
N VAL A 397 -12.83 -5.19 -4.27
CA VAL A 397 -12.40 -5.60 -5.62
C VAL A 397 -11.65 -6.92 -5.56
N VAL A 398 -11.99 -7.85 -6.45
CA VAL A 398 -11.46 -9.22 -6.47
C VAL A 398 -10.88 -9.54 -7.84
N SER A 399 -9.63 -10.04 -7.86
CA SER A 399 -8.87 -10.26 -9.12
C SER A 399 -8.57 -11.73 -9.46
N SER A 400 -9.08 -12.70 -8.68
CA SER A 400 -8.81 -14.13 -8.93
C SER A 400 -9.90 -15.04 -8.35
N SER A 401 -10.10 -16.21 -8.96
CA SER A 401 -11.03 -17.27 -8.51
C SER A 401 -10.53 -18.05 -7.28
N ASN A 402 -9.25 -17.94 -6.94
CA ASN A 402 -8.63 -18.53 -5.74
C ASN A 402 -9.02 -17.82 -4.42
N VAL A 403 -9.91 -16.83 -4.50
CA VAL A 403 -10.39 -16.06 -3.36
C VAL A 403 -11.77 -16.57 -2.96
N ILE A 404 -11.92 -16.98 -1.70
CA ILE A 404 -13.21 -17.38 -1.12
C ILE A 404 -13.68 -16.28 -0.18
N ILE A 405 -14.89 -15.77 -0.41
CA ILE A 405 -15.49 -14.66 0.33
C ILE A 405 -16.77 -15.17 0.96
N ASN A 406 -16.80 -15.39 2.27
CA ASN A 406 -18.02 -15.85 2.93
C ASN A 406 -18.20 -15.31 4.34
N ARG A 407 -19.45 -15.17 4.78
CA ARG A 407 -19.79 -14.74 6.15
C ARG A 407 -19.22 -13.37 6.53
N ASN A 408 -19.25 -12.42 5.59
CA ASN A 408 -18.90 -11.03 5.81
C ASN A 408 -20.12 -10.11 5.78
N CYS A 409 -19.94 -8.85 6.17
CA CYS A 409 -20.99 -7.86 6.22
C CYS A 409 -20.66 -6.62 5.41
N PHE A 410 -21.49 -6.33 4.41
CA PHE A 410 -21.39 -5.18 3.53
C PHE A 410 -22.57 -4.25 3.76
N LYS A 411 -22.33 -2.93 3.74
CA LYS A 411 -23.36 -1.89 3.67
C LYS A 411 -22.68 -0.55 3.44
N ASN A 412 -22.52 -0.13 2.18
CA ASN A 412 -21.83 1.11 1.83
C ASN A 412 -22.74 1.98 0.96
N PRO A 413 -23.70 2.73 1.54
CA PRO A 413 -24.71 3.46 0.76
C PRO A 413 -24.14 4.44 -0.28
N GLN A 414 -22.94 4.97 -0.04
CA GLN A 414 -22.26 5.90 -0.93
C GLN A 414 -21.40 5.22 -2.01
N ALA A 415 -21.30 3.89 -2.01
CA ALA A 415 -20.66 3.14 -3.08
C ALA A 415 -21.68 2.80 -4.18
N ALA A 416 -21.27 2.87 -5.45
CA ALA A 416 -22.08 2.31 -6.53
C ALA A 416 -22.14 0.78 -6.44
N TYR A 417 -20.99 0.17 -6.15
CA TYR A 417 -20.82 -1.28 -6.08
C TYR A 417 -20.26 -1.72 -4.72
N GLU A 418 -20.86 -2.74 -4.12
CA GLU A 418 -20.35 -3.41 -2.90
C GLU A 418 -19.17 -4.32 -3.25
N ILE A 419 -19.26 -5.03 -4.38
CA ILE A 419 -18.21 -5.93 -4.86
C ILE A 419 -18.03 -5.79 -6.38
N GLY A 420 -16.79 -5.87 -6.84
CA GLY A 420 -16.43 -5.80 -8.26
C GLY A 420 -15.39 -6.85 -8.66
N SER A 421 -15.59 -7.46 -9.82
CA SER A 421 -14.65 -8.41 -10.44
C SER A 421 -13.64 -7.67 -11.32
N GLU A 422 -12.37 -7.99 -11.15
CA GLU A 422 -11.28 -7.63 -12.08
C GLU A 422 -10.76 -8.88 -12.83
N LEU A 423 -11.33 -10.05 -12.54
CA LEU A 423 -10.93 -11.29 -13.19
C LEU A 423 -11.49 -11.34 -14.62
N GLY A 424 -10.60 -11.22 -15.61
CA GLY A 424 -10.94 -11.26 -17.04
C GLY A 424 -11.22 -12.65 -17.63
N GLU A 425 -11.52 -13.64 -16.77
CA GLU A 425 -11.79 -15.03 -17.16
C GLU A 425 -13.30 -15.32 -17.10
N HIS A 426 -14.03 -15.01 -18.17
CA HIS A 426 -15.49 -15.12 -18.25
C HIS A 426 -16.05 -16.53 -18.01
N ALA A 427 -15.24 -17.58 -18.17
CA ALA A 427 -15.62 -18.97 -17.87
C ALA A 427 -15.43 -19.35 -16.38
N LYS A 428 -14.83 -18.45 -15.59
CA LYS A 428 -14.61 -18.62 -14.16
C LYS A 428 -15.64 -17.81 -13.37
N TRP A 429 -15.65 -18.08 -12.08
CA TRP A 429 -16.55 -17.48 -11.12
C TRP A 429 -15.80 -17.24 -9.81
N ILE A 430 -16.24 -16.23 -9.07
CA ILE A 430 -15.72 -15.87 -7.74
C ILE A 430 -16.77 -16.29 -6.71
N ASP A 431 -16.37 -17.10 -5.72
CA ASP A 431 -17.27 -17.56 -4.67
C ASP A 431 -17.44 -16.47 -3.59
N ALA A 432 -18.61 -15.81 -3.62
CA ALA A 432 -19.03 -14.79 -2.66
C ALA A 432 -20.34 -15.18 -1.93
N ARG A 433 -20.56 -16.49 -1.72
CA ARG A 433 -21.74 -17.01 -1.04
C ARG A 433 -21.70 -16.77 0.47
N GLU A 434 -22.86 -16.86 1.11
CA GLU A 434 -23.07 -16.69 2.55
C GLU A 434 -22.66 -15.30 3.10
N ASN A 435 -22.58 -14.26 2.26
CA ASN A 435 -22.32 -12.89 2.71
C ASN A 435 -23.61 -12.11 2.96
N ASN A 436 -23.56 -11.14 3.86
CA ASN A 436 -24.63 -10.16 4.05
C ASN A 436 -24.35 -8.91 3.22
N TRP A 437 -25.23 -8.60 2.27
CA TRP A 437 -25.10 -7.46 1.36
C TRP A 437 -25.82 -6.19 1.83
N GLY A 438 -26.10 -6.08 3.14
CA GLY A 438 -26.70 -4.92 3.77
C GLY A 438 -28.23 -4.82 3.66
N TYR A 439 -28.82 -5.56 2.71
CA TYR A 439 -30.25 -5.61 2.47
C TYR A 439 -30.77 -7.05 2.50
N PRO A 440 -31.98 -7.29 3.06
CA PRO A 440 -32.56 -8.64 3.13
C PRO A 440 -33.19 -9.11 1.81
N ARG A 441 -33.40 -8.20 0.84
CA ARG A 441 -34.03 -8.50 -0.45
C ARG A 441 -33.05 -8.35 -1.61
N PRO A 442 -32.98 -9.30 -2.55
CA PRO A 442 -32.08 -9.26 -3.71
C PRO A 442 -32.21 -8.00 -4.58
N GLU A 443 -33.44 -7.52 -4.80
CA GLU A 443 -33.74 -6.32 -5.60
C GLU A 443 -32.98 -5.07 -5.16
N LEU A 444 -32.63 -4.98 -3.88
CA LEU A 444 -31.96 -3.82 -3.29
C LEU A 444 -30.43 -3.87 -3.39
N PHE A 445 -29.82 -5.03 -3.68
CA PHE A 445 -28.36 -5.14 -3.71
C PHE A 445 -27.77 -5.76 -4.99
N MET A 446 -28.55 -6.50 -5.78
CA MET A 446 -28.01 -7.20 -6.97
C MET A 446 -27.47 -6.24 -8.04
N HIS A 447 -28.01 -5.02 -8.13
CA HIS A 447 -27.49 -3.97 -9.02
C HIS A 447 -26.17 -3.34 -8.51
N ARG A 448 -25.75 -3.67 -7.28
CA ARG A 448 -24.53 -3.17 -6.62
C ARG A 448 -23.38 -4.18 -6.74
N ILE A 449 -23.51 -5.17 -7.62
CA ILE A 449 -22.48 -6.17 -7.94
C ILE A 449 -21.98 -5.88 -9.34
N PHE A 450 -20.69 -5.59 -9.49
CA PHE A 450 -20.06 -5.35 -10.78
C PHE A 450 -19.31 -6.60 -11.26
N ASP A 451 -19.89 -7.36 -12.19
CA ASP A 451 -19.34 -8.63 -12.67
C ASP A 451 -19.62 -8.85 -14.17
N GLN A 452 -19.61 -10.10 -14.62
CA GLN A 452 -19.92 -10.46 -16.01
C GLN A 452 -21.23 -9.85 -16.53
N PHE A 453 -22.23 -9.62 -15.67
CA PHE A 453 -23.49 -9.02 -16.09
C PHE A 453 -23.31 -7.58 -16.56
N ASN A 454 -22.39 -6.81 -15.99
CA ASN A 454 -22.10 -5.45 -16.46
C ASN A 454 -21.13 -5.45 -17.65
N ARG A 455 -20.24 -6.45 -17.69
CA ARG A 455 -19.17 -6.54 -18.69
C ARG A 455 -18.87 -7.99 -19.04
N TYR A 456 -19.18 -8.40 -20.27
CA TYR A 456 -19.12 -9.81 -20.69
C TYR A 456 -17.73 -10.47 -20.55
N THR A 457 -16.65 -9.68 -20.53
CA THR A 457 -15.28 -10.19 -20.38
C THR A 457 -14.92 -10.61 -18.96
N LEU A 458 -15.69 -10.22 -17.95
CA LEU A 458 -15.39 -10.50 -16.55
C LEU A 458 -15.95 -11.86 -16.10
N ALA A 459 -15.36 -12.41 -15.04
CA ALA A 459 -15.92 -13.53 -14.31
C ALA A 459 -17.20 -13.14 -13.56
N THR A 460 -18.09 -14.11 -13.37
CA THR A 460 -19.29 -13.96 -12.52
C THR A 460 -18.92 -13.91 -11.05
N ILE A 461 -19.73 -13.21 -10.25
CA ILE A 461 -19.63 -13.26 -8.79
C ILE A 461 -20.85 -14.02 -8.26
N GLU A 462 -20.62 -15.20 -7.68
CA GLU A 462 -21.70 -15.98 -7.08
C GLU A 462 -22.03 -15.47 -5.69
N VAL A 463 -23.27 -15.01 -5.52
CA VAL A 463 -23.77 -14.48 -4.24
C VAL A 463 -24.90 -15.33 -3.64
N ASN A 464 -25.36 -16.37 -4.33
CA ASN A 464 -26.45 -17.22 -3.88
C ASN A 464 -25.90 -18.54 -3.28
N PRO A 465 -26.27 -18.90 -2.03
CA PRO A 465 -27.17 -18.19 -1.12
C PRO A 465 -26.46 -17.04 -0.37
N PHE A 466 -27.24 -16.11 0.18
CA PHE A 466 -26.73 -14.94 0.93
C PHE A 466 -27.27 -14.93 2.38
N ALA A 467 -26.61 -14.17 3.27
CA ALA A 467 -27.04 -14.01 4.65
C ALA A 467 -27.98 -12.80 4.80
N ALA A 468 -29.20 -13.00 5.29
CA ALA A 468 -30.16 -11.90 5.47
C ALA A 468 -29.77 -10.92 6.60
N VAL A 469 -29.05 -11.41 7.61
CA VAL A 469 -28.63 -10.62 8.78
C VAL A 469 -27.13 -10.78 9.02
N CYS A 470 -26.46 -9.64 9.23
CA CYS A 470 -25.05 -9.58 9.61
C CYS A 470 -24.82 -10.01 11.07
N ASN A 471 -23.67 -10.64 11.36
CA ASN A 471 -23.15 -10.89 12.72
C ASN A 471 -23.96 -11.82 13.65
N GLN A 472 -24.92 -12.60 13.14
CA GLN A 472 -25.51 -13.69 13.92
C GLN A 472 -24.55 -14.89 13.99
N ARG A 473 -24.45 -15.55 15.15
CA ARG A 473 -23.64 -16.79 15.31
C ARG A 473 -24.05 -17.89 14.31
N ARG A 474 -25.33 -17.91 13.94
CA ARG A 474 -25.91 -18.73 12.87
C ARG A 474 -26.74 -17.80 11.99
N PRO A 475 -26.15 -17.17 10.97
CA PRO A 475 -26.89 -16.26 10.11
C PRO A 475 -27.97 -17.04 9.36
N HIS A 476 -29.14 -16.42 9.22
CA HIS A 476 -30.18 -16.97 8.36
C HIS A 476 -29.72 -16.86 6.90
N ILE A 477 -29.38 -18.01 6.32
CA ILE A 477 -28.97 -18.14 4.92
C ILE A 477 -30.24 -18.28 4.07
N THR A 478 -30.39 -17.36 3.13
CA THR A 478 -31.54 -17.25 2.25
C THR A 478 -31.08 -17.37 0.82
N THR A 479 -31.83 -18.09 0.01
CA THR A 479 -31.59 -18.17 -1.43
C THR A 479 -32.19 -16.96 -2.13
N VAL A 480 -31.57 -16.53 -3.23
CA VAL A 480 -32.17 -15.57 -4.17
C VAL A 480 -33.35 -16.27 -4.86
N GLN A 481 -34.50 -16.36 -4.19
CA GLN A 481 -35.73 -16.87 -4.80
C GLN A 481 -36.40 -15.75 -5.58
N GLN A 482 -36.76 -16.03 -6.83
CA GLN A 482 -37.62 -15.19 -7.69
C GLN A 482 -37.04 -13.83 -8.10
N TYR A 483 -35.72 -13.62 -8.02
CA TYR A 483 -35.10 -12.42 -8.55
C TYR A 483 -33.97 -12.76 -9.53
N TYR A 484 -34.02 -12.12 -10.69
CA TYR A 484 -32.99 -12.20 -11.71
C TYR A 484 -32.63 -10.78 -12.17
N ARG A 485 -31.35 -10.56 -12.49
CA ARG A 485 -30.94 -9.30 -13.13
C ARG A 485 -31.50 -9.30 -14.55
N SER A 486 -32.24 -8.26 -14.90
CA SER A 486 -32.81 -8.08 -16.24
C SER A 486 -31.98 -7.09 -17.04
N PHE A 487 -31.69 -7.42 -18.29
CA PHE A 487 -31.01 -6.50 -19.21
C PHE A 487 -31.86 -5.29 -19.63
N ARG A 488 -33.19 -5.39 -19.44
CA ARG A 488 -34.19 -4.35 -19.68
C ARG A 488 -35.10 -4.23 -18.46
N LYS A 489 -35.16 -3.05 -17.84
CA LYS A 489 -36.02 -2.80 -16.67
C LYS A 489 -37.40 -2.32 -17.12
N ASP A 490 -38.45 -2.74 -16.44
CA ASP A 490 -39.82 -2.28 -16.73
C ASP A 490 -40.01 -0.77 -16.48
N SER A 491 -39.26 -0.21 -15.51
CA SER A 491 -39.27 1.22 -15.20
C SER A 491 -38.58 2.09 -16.25
N GLU A 492 -37.59 1.52 -16.95
CA GLU A 492 -36.73 2.21 -17.91
C GLU A 492 -36.57 1.32 -19.16
N PRO A 493 -37.65 1.08 -19.93
CA PRO A 493 -37.68 0.05 -20.96
C PRO A 493 -36.78 0.35 -22.17
N TYR A 494 -36.35 1.61 -22.30
CA TYR A 494 -35.45 2.08 -23.36
C TYR A 494 -33.98 2.09 -22.95
N ILE A 495 -33.66 1.76 -21.70
CA ILE A 495 -32.29 1.62 -21.21
C ILE A 495 -31.95 0.14 -21.14
N LEU A 496 -30.89 -0.25 -21.85
CA LEU A 496 -30.45 -1.62 -21.98
C LEU A 496 -29.05 -1.80 -21.39
N GLY A 497 -28.79 -2.97 -20.82
CA GLY A 497 -27.46 -3.30 -20.32
C GLY A 497 -27.39 -4.69 -19.69
N GLY A 498 -26.38 -5.46 -20.07
CA GLY A 498 -26.04 -6.72 -19.46
C GLY A 498 -26.48 -7.99 -20.21
N THR A 499 -26.57 -9.08 -19.46
CA THR A 499 -26.73 -10.43 -20.04
C THR A 499 -28.20 -10.76 -20.34
N ILE A 500 -28.44 -11.25 -21.56
CA ILE A 500 -29.73 -11.72 -22.08
C ILE A 500 -29.75 -13.24 -21.97
N TRP A 501 -30.53 -13.75 -21.03
CA TRP A 501 -30.66 -15.19 -20.73
C TRP A 501 -31.83 -15.87 -21.45
N GLU A 502 -32.83 -15.09 -21.86
CA GLU A 502 -34.08 -15.57 -22.45
C GLU A 502 -34.35 -14.88 -23.79
N ASN A 503 -35.32 -15.39 -24.54
CA ASN A 503 -35.75 -14.75 -25.78
C ASN A 503 -36.42 -13.41 -25.50
N GLN A 504 -35.97 -12.38 -26.20
CA GLN A 504 -36.39 -11.00 -25.96
C GLN A 504 -36.66 -10.29 -27.28
N ASP A 505 -37.77 -9.58 -27.34
CA ASP A 505 -38.17 -8.81 -28.50
C ASP A 505 -38.15 -7.31 -28.17
N LEU A 506 -37.48 -6.52 -29.02
CA LEU A 506 -37.46 -5.07 -28.97
C LEU A 506 -38.31 -4.50 -30.10
N GLY A 507 -39.27 -3.66 -29.73
CA GLY A 507 -40.08 -2.91 -30.68
C GLY A 507 -39.28 -1.84 -31.42
N LYS A 508 -39.95 -1.18 -32.37
CA LYS A 508 -39.40 0.02 -33.03
C LYS A 508 -39.18 1.12 -31.99
N GLY A 509 -38.00 1.72 -31.99
CA GLY A 509 -37.64 2.76 -31.02
C GLY A 509 -36.13 2.97 -30.90
N LEU A 510 -35.77 4.03 -30.18
CA LEU A 510 -34.40 4.32 -29.77
C LEU A 510 -34.15 3.74 -28.38
N TYR A 511 -33.12 2.92 -28.26
CA TYR A 511 -32.68 2.32 -27.01
C TYR A 511 -31.25 2.76 -26.70
N THR A 512 -31.00 3.17 -25.46
CA THR A 512 -29.66 3.54 -24.98
C THR A 512 -29.04 2.37 -24.25
N VAL A 513 -27.85 1.96 -24.68
CA VAL A 513 -27.08 0.87 -24.07
C VAL A 513 -26.07 1.48 -23.10
N ILE A 514 -26.15 1.09 -21.83
CA ILE A 514 -25.35 1.66 -20.72
C ILE A 514 -24.34 0.68 -20.11
N ASP A 515 -24.56 -0.63 -20.28
CA ASP A 515 -23.63 -1.71 -19.93
C ASP A 515 -23.42 -2.60 -21.17
N ASP A 516 -22.39 -3.43 -21.16
CA ASP A 516 -22.15 -4.34 -22.27
C ASP A 516 -23.33 -5.32 -22.46
N LEU A 517 -23.68 -5.63 -23.70
CA LEU A 517 -24.72 -6.61 -24.01
C LEU A 517 -24.10 -7.99 -24.22
N ASN A 518 -24.71 -9.03 -23.65
CA ASN A 518 -24.27 -10.41 -23.85
C ASN A 518 -25.46 -11.33 -24.14
N ILE A 519 -25.56 -11.85 -25.36
CA ILE A 519 -26.57 -12.84 -25.75
C ILE A 519 -25.97 -14.22 -25.56
N VAL A 520 -26.40 -14.94 -24.52
CA VAL A 520 -25.86 -16.27 -24.18
C VAL A 520 -26.33 -17.34 -25.17
N PRO A 521 -25.65 -18.50 -25.24
CA PRO A 521 -26.10 -19.62 -26.06
C PRO A 521 -27.53 -20.06 -25.69
N GLY A 522 -28.39 -20.19 -26.70
CA GLY A 522 -29.80 -20.57 -26.53
C GLY A 522 -30.78 -19.41 -26.30
N ALA A 523 -30.29 -18.19 -26.10
CA ALA A 523 -31.11 -16.98 -26.06
C ALA A 523 -31.15 -16.29 -27.44
N ARG A 524 -32.26 -15.60 -27.73
CA ARG A 524 -32.47 -14.83 -28.96
C ARG A 524 -32.90 -13.40 -28.67
N LEU A 525 -32.24 -12.43 -29.27
CA LEU A 525 -32.68 -11.03 -29.29
C LEU A 525 -33.29 -10.71 -30.66
N THR A 526 -34.60 -10.47 -30.72
CA THR A 526 -35.30 -10.06 -31.94
C THR A 526 -35.49 -8.55 -31.95
N LEU A 527 -35.11 -7.90 -33.05
CA LEU A 527 -35.20 -6.45 -33.23
C LEU A 527 -36.18 -6.12 -34.35
N SER A 528 -37.19 -5.30 -34.07
CA SER A 528 -38.10 -4.80 -35.10
C SER A 528 -37.39 -3.89 -36.10
N PRO A 529 -37.91 -3.77 -37.35
CA PRO A 529 -37.43 -2.76 -38.30
C PRO A 529 -37.46 -1.34 -37.71
N ASP A 530 -36.43 -0.55 -38.01
CA ASP A 530 -36.18 0.81 -37.47
C ASP A 530 -35.92 0.90 -35.95
N THR A 531 -35.54 -0.20 -35.31
CA THR A 531 -34.92 -0.16 -33.98
C THR A 531 -33.52 0.44 -34.07
N VAL A 532 -33.20 1.37 -33.17
CA VAL A 532 -31.88 1.99 -33.03
C VAL A 532 -31.30 1.64 -31.67
N LEU A 533 -30.18 0.92 -31.65
CA LEU A 533 -29.40 0.67 -30.45
C LEU A 533 -28.24 1.65 -30.40
N GLN A 534 -28.32 2.60 -29.47
CA GLN A 534 -27.32 3.64 -29.25
C GLN A 534 -26.40 3.25 -28.10
N PHE A 535 -25.12 2.98 -28.40
CA PHE A 535 -24.13 2.54 -27.44
C PHE A 535 -23.38 3.72 -26.82
N ASN A 536 -23.33 3.77 -25.48
CA ASN A 536 -22.39 4.65 -24.80
C ASN A 536 -20.94 4.26 -25.09
N ASN A 537 -20.03 5.21 -24.89
CA ASN A 537 -18.61 5.02 -25.18
C ASN A 537 -18.01 3.86 -24.39
N GLY A 538 -17.18 3.06 -25.08
CA GLY A 538 -16.47 1.95 -24.46
C GLY A 538 -17.38 0.78 -24.07
N LEU A 539 -18.54 0.63 -24.72
CA LEU A 539 -19.40 -0.54 -24.57
C LEU A 539 -19.31 -1.47 -25.78
N GLY A 540 -19.60 -2.74 -25.57
CA GLY A 540 -19.63 -3.76 -26.61
C GLY A 540 -20.85 -4.66 -26.52
N MET A 541 -21.03 -5.48 -27.55
CA MET A 541 -22.02 -6.54 -27.58
C MET A 541 -21.35 -7.85 -27.96
N LEU A 542 -21.56 -8.89 -27.17
CA LEU A 542 -21.16 -10.26 -27.46
C LEU A 542 -22.41 -11.06 -27.83
N VAL A 543 -22.39 -11.73 -28.97
CA VAL A 543 -23.49 -12.57 -29.46
C VAL A 543 -23.01 -14.01 -29.57
N GLN A 544 -23.42 -14.86 -28.64
CA GLN A 544 -23.18 -16.31 -28.67
C GLN A 544 -24.46 -17.10 -28.98
N GLY A 545 -25.63 -16.51 -28.73
CA GLY A 545 -26.93 -17.01 -29.18
C GLY A 545 -27.34 -16.44 -30.54
N GLU A 546 -28.60 -16.01 -30.65
CA GLU A 546 -29.16 -15.48 -31.90
C GLU A 546 -29.47 -13.97 -31.80
N LEU A 547 -29.11 -13.22 -32.84
CA LEU A 547 -29.52 -11.82 -33.03
C LEU A 547 -30.28 -11.74 -34.35
N VAL A 548 -31.59 -11.46 -34.26
CA VAL A 548 -32.51 -11.60 -35.41
C VAL A 548 -33.23 -10.28 -35.65
N ARG A 549 -33.42 -9.91 -36.92
CA ARG A 549 -34.34 -8.83 -37.32
C ARG A 549 -35.72 -9.43 -37.58
N ALA A 550 -36.77 -8.90 -36.96
CA ALA A 550 -38.13 -9.38 -37.19
C ALA A 550 -38.55 -9.09 -38.64
N GLU A 551 -38.96 -10.13 -39.37
CA GLU A 551 -39.52 -10.01 -40.71
C GLU A 551 -41.02 -9.68 -40.63
N LEU A 552 -41.35 -8.39 -40.55
CA LEU A 552 -42.71 -7.91 -40.77
C LEU A 552 -42.91 -7.66 -42.27
N HIS A 553 -43.85 -8.40 -42.87
CA HIS A 553 -44.14 -8.37 -44.31
C HIS A 553 -44.12 -6.93 -44.88
N SER A 554 -43.17 -6.65 -45.78
CA SER A 554 -42.97 -5.42 -46.60
C SER A 554 -42.17 -4.22 -46.05
N SER A 555 -41.46 -4.32 -44.91
CA SER A 555 -40.56 -3.22 -44.47
C SER A 555 -39.08 -3.45 -44.83
N ASP A 556 -38.51 -2.54 -45.62
CA ASP A 556 -37.07 -2.45 -45.91
C ASP A 556 -36.28 -1.69 -44.82
N GLU A 557 -36.92 -1.27 -43.72
CA GLU A 557 -36.27 -0.46 -42.67
C GLU A 557 -35.18 -1.25 -41.92
N MET A 558 -33.97 -0.70 -41.86
CA MET A 558 -32.82 -1.34 -41.20
C MET A 558 -32.84 -1.14 -39.68
N VAL A 559 -32.31 -2.12 -38.95
CA VAL A 559 -31.88 -1.96 -37.55
C VAL A 559 -30.56 -1.19 -37.56
N LYS A 560 -30.43 -0.17 -36.72
CA LYS A 560 -29.26 0.72 -36.68
C LYS A 560 -28.53 0.55 -35.35
N PHE A 561 -27.23 0.28 -35.42
CA PHE A 561 -26.33 0.33 -34.28
C PHE A 561 -25.56 1.64 -34.38
N THR A 562 -25.71 2.52 -33.40
CA THR A 562 -25.08 3.85 -33.41
C THR A 562 -24.29 4.07 -32.13
N SER A 563 -23.29 4.94 -32.19
CA SER A 563 -22.63 5.43 -30.98
C SER A 563 -23.41 6.63 -30.43
N ALA A 564 -23.47 6.75 -29.10
CA ALA A 564 -23.90 7.98 -28.47
C ALA A 564 -22.94 9.12 -28.88
N PRO A 565 -23.45 10.32 -29.19
CA PRO A 565 -22.59 11.46 -29.50
C PRO A 565 -21.65 11.72 -28.32
N PHE A 566 -20.33 11.64 -28.57
CA PHE A 566 -19.35 12.00 -27.55
C PHE A 566 -19.26 13.51 -27.42
N ILE A 567 -19.35 13.99 -26.19
CA ILE A 567 -19.10 15.39 -25.85
C ILE A 567 -17.89 15.38 -24.93
N LEU A 568 -16.81 16.06 -25.34
CA LEU A 568 -15.62 16.15 -24.53
C LEU A 568 -15.94 16.84 -23.19
N PRO A 569 -15.68 16.18 -22.06
CA PRO A 569 -15.86 16.80 -20.75
C PRO A 569 -14.86 17.93 -20.57
N HIS A 570 -15.30 19.02 -19.96
CA HIS A 570 -14.43 20.15 -19.61
C HIS A 570 -14.32 20.25 -18.08
N PRO A 571 -13.52 19.38 -17.44
CA PRO A 571 -13.32 19.42 -16.00
C PRO A 571 -12.67 20.76 -15.57
N SER A 572 -13.06 21.28 -14.42
CA SER A 572 -12.61 22.60 -13.93
C SER A 572 -11.16 22.61 -13.44
N ASN A 573 -10.59 21.43 -13.16
CA ASN A 573 -9.30 21.27 -12.50
C ASN A 573 -8.16 20.79 -13.42
N ILE A 574 -8.47 20.39 -14.66
CA ILE A 574 -7.50 19.84 -15.62
C ILE A 574 -7.92 20.23 -17.04
N ARG A 575 -6.97 20.61 -17.89
CA ARG A 575 -7.24 20.96 -19.28
C ARG A 575 -6.05 20.66 -20.18
N LEU A 576 -6.35 20.46 -21.47
CA LEU A 576 -5.35 20.50 -22.52
C LEU A 576 -5.40 21.88 -23.20
N VAL A 577 -4.23 22.44 -23.45
CA VAL A 577 -4.08 23.70 -24.19
C VAL A 577 -3.12 23.51 -25.36
N ASP A 578 -3.37 24.20 -26.47
CA ASP A 578 -2.49 24.19 -27.63
C ASP A 578 -1.22 25.07 -27.40
N GLU A 579 -0.40 25.22 -28.45
CA GLU A 579 0.79 26.10 -28.43
C GLU A 579 0.46 27.58 -28.20
N ASN A 580 -0.77 28.00 -28.53
CA ASN A 580 -1.25 29.37 -28.46
C ASN A 580 -2.08 29.67 -27.19
N ASN A 581 -2.07 28.76 -26.20
CA ASN A 581 -2.90 28.83 -24.98
C ASN A 581 -4.42 28.82 -25.23
N ASN A 582 -4.88 28.35 -26.40
CA ASN A 582 -6.30 28.14 -26.62
C ASN A 582 -6.75 26.87 -25.88
N THR A 583 -7.85 26.99 -25.15
CA THR A 583 -8.48 25.88 -24.41
C THR A 583 -9.38 25.01 -25.29
N ALA A 584 -9.64 25.45 -26.52
CA ALA A 584 -10.42 24.69 -27.50
C ALA A 584 -9.49 23.72 -28.22
N VAL A 585 -9.13 22.60 -27.58
CA VAL A 585 -8.63 21.44 -28.33
C VAL A 585 -9.81 20.97 -29.19
N SER A 586 -9.82 21.45 -30.42
CA SER A 586 -11.03 21.56 -31.23
C SER A 586 -11.34 20.23 -31.90
N ILE A 587 -12.33 19.50 -31.36
CA ILE A 587 -13.02 18.40 -32.09
C ILE A 587 -13.73 18.92 -33.35
N TYR A 588 -13.84 20.24 -33.52
CA TYR A 588 -14.69 20.89 -34.52
C TYR A 588 -14.14 20.98 -35.95
N TYR A 589 -12.94 20.49 -36.25
CA TYR A 589 -12.30 20.76 -37.54
C TYR A 589 -12.36 19.65 -38.58
N TYR A 590 -13.37 18.78 -38.63
CA TYR A 590 -13.57 17.89 -39.80
C TYR A 590 -15.03 17.63 -40.19
N VAL A 591 -15.62 18.56 -40.95
CA VAL A 591 -16.58 18.23 -42.04
C VAL A 591 -16.28 19.00 -43.34
N LYS A 592 -15.24 19.83 -43.44
CA LYS A 592 -14.97 20.55 -44.70
C LYS A 592 -13.49 20.60 -45.06
N TYR A 593 -13.22 20.10 -46.26
CA TYR A 593 -12.05 20.23 -47.12
C TYR A 593 -11.15 18.99 -47.25
N ASN A 594 -11.63 18.05 -48.08
CA ASN A 594 -10.74 17.43 -49.09
C ASN A 594 -10.23 18.53 -50.01
N LEU A 595 -8.91 18.73 -50.07
CA LEU A 595 -8.10 18.90 -51.27
C LEU A 595 -6.74 19.58 -50.95
N LEU A 596 -5.70 18.95 -51.49
CA LEU A 596 -4.34 19.45 -51.78
C LEU A 596 -3.22 19.17 -50.76
N ASN A 597 -2.30 18.32 -51.24
CA ASN A 597 -0.94 18.09 -50.76
C ASN A 597 -0.18 19.40 -50.48
N THR A 598 0.44 19.53 -49.29
CA THR A 598 1.86 19.88 -49.13
C THR A 598 2.29 19.72 -47.67
N VAL A 599 3.43 19.04 -47.47
CA VAL A 599 4.33 18.98 -46.30
C VAL A 599 3.85 19.66 -45.00
N SER A 600 3.55 18.89 -43.95
CA SER A 600 3.86 19.33 -42.57
C SER A 600 3.99 18.15 -41.60
N SER A 601 5.16 18.14 -40.98
CA SER A 601 5.68 17.28 -39.94
C SER A 601 5.23 17.74 -38.53
N TYR A 602 4.94 16.75 -37.66
CA TYR A 602 4.90 16.81 -36.18
C TYR A 602 3.80 17.68 -35.49
N CYS A 603 2.93 16.99 -34.75
CA CYS A 603 2.05 17.48 -33.67
C CYS A 603 0.98 18.56 -33.99
N THR A 604 0.58 18.74 -35.25
CA THR A 604 -0.65 19.49 -35.56
C THR A 604 -1.41 18.84 -36.73
N ASN A 605 -2.70 18.63 -36.51
CA ASN A 605 -3.75 18.41 -37.52
C ASN A 605 -3.74 17.10 -38.32
N THR A 606 -4.01 15.99 -37.63
CA THR A 606 -4.76 14.85 -38.21
C THR A 606 -6.15 14.75 -37.56
N ALA A 607 -7.14 14.33 -38.34
CA ALA A 607 -8.58 14.56 -38.16
C ALA A 607 -9.24 13.94 -36.91
N SER A 608 -8.49 13.30 -36.01
CA SER A 608 -9.00 12.51 -34.89
C SER A 608 -8.32 12.75 -33.55
N ASP A 609 -7.29 13.61 -33.47
CA ASP A 609 -6.34 13.53 -32.35
C ASP A 609 -6.50 14.71 -31.38
N ILE A 610 -6.76 14.40 -30.09
CA ILE A 610 -6.88 15.40 -29.01
C ILE A 610 -5.52 15.48 -28.31
N ALA A 611 -4.64 16.33 -28.84
CA ALA A 611 -3.30 16.57 -28.30
C ALA A 611 -3.14 17.98 -27.75
N GLY A 612 -2.35 18.11 -26.67
CA GLY A 612 -2.00 19.43 -26.12
C GLY A 612 -1.07 19.36 -24.92
N ARG A 613 -0.67 20.53 -24.42
CA ARG A 613 0.04 20.67 -23.14
C ARG A 613 -0.96 20.53 -21.99
N LEU A 614 -0.62 19.69 -21.02
CA LEU A 614 -1.44 19.48 -19.84
C LEU A 614 -1.26 20.60 -18.80
N GLU A 615 -2.38 21.18 -18.36
CA GLU A 615 -2.43 22.16 -17.28
C GLU A 615 -3.40 21.69 -16.20
N VAL A 616 -3.02 21.92 -14.94
CA VAL A 616 -3.82 21.60 -13.75
C VAL A 616 -4.11 22.88 -12.96
N TYR A 617 -5.31 22.99 -12.40
CA TYR A 617 -5.71 24.14 -11.61
C TYR A 617 -5.42 23.89 -10.13
N VAL A 618 -4.43 24.58 -9.58
CA VAL A 618 -3.98 24.45 -8.19
C VAL A 618 -3.76 25.85 -7.60
N ASN A 619 -4.18 26.08 -6.36
CA ASN A 619 -4.05 27.38 -5.67
C ASN A 619 -4.62 28.56 -6.47
N ASN A 620 -5.79 28.37 -7.10
CA ASN A 620 -6.45 29.34 -7.95
C ASN A 620 -5.65 29.78 -9.19
N GLN A 621 -4.70 28.95 -9.65
CA GLN A 621 -3.90 29.23 -10.86
C GLN A 621 -3.75 27.97 -11.70
N TRP A 622 -3.68 28.17 -13.02
CA TRP A 622 -3.32 27.10 -13.95
C TRP A 622 -1.80 26.94 -13.97
N GLY A 623 -1.33 25.74 -13.64
CA GLY A 623 0.07 25.36 -13.65
C GLY A 623 0.33 24.22 -14.63
N THR A 624 1.56 24.15 -15.14
CA THR A 624 2.03 23.00 -15.93
C THR A 624 2.61 21.93 -15.01
N ILE A 625 2.55 20.67 -15.43
CA ILE A 625 3.16 19.55 -14.69
C ILE A 625 4.68 19.53 -14.92
N CYS A 626 5.47 19.04 -13.98
CA CYS A 626 6.93 18.89 -14.16
C CYS A 626 7.26 17.66 -15.05
N ASN A 627 8.07 17.85 -16.09
CA ASN A 627 8.49 16.77 -17.01
C ASN A 627 9.38 15.69 -16.33
N ARG A 628 10.08 16.02 -15.24
CA ARG A 628 11.12 15.16 -14.66
C ARG A 628 10.65 13.76 -14.23
N SER A 629 9.33 13.57 -14.07
CA SER A 629 8.71 12.29 -13.70
C SER A 629 7.54 11.93 -14.61
N TRP A 630 7.41 12.54 -15.79
CA TRP A 630 6.30 12.28 -16.70
C TRP A 630 6.50 10.91 -17.38
N THR A 631 5.56 10.00 -17.18
CA THR A 631 5.62 8.63 -17.74
C THR A 631 4.40 8.34 -18.60
N LYS A 632 4.46 7.24 -19.36
CA LYS A 632 3.31 6.73 -20.14
C LYS A 632 2.08 6.51 -19.26
N GLU A 633 2.27 6.01 -18.04
CA GLU A 633 1.19 5.76 -17.09
C GLU A 633 0.53 7.05 -16.62
N LEU A 634 1.31 8.12 -16.42
CA LEU A 634 0.77 9.44 -16.08
C LEU A 634 0.04 10.10 -17.26
N ALA A 635 0.54 9.90 -18.48
CA ALA A 635 -0.15 10.33 -19.70
C ALA A 635 -1.50 9.62 -19.86
N LEU A 636 -1.52 8.29 -19.67
CA LEU A 636 -2.75 7.50 -19.66
C LEU A 636 -3.72 7.97 -18.57
N LEU A 637 -3.23 8.22 -17.36
CA LEU A 637 -4.04 8.76 -16.27
C LEU A 637 -4.68 10.10 -16.64
N ALA A 638 -3.90 11.01 -17.24
CA ALA A 638 -4.39 12.31 -17.66
C ALA A 638 -5.46 12.22 -18.75
N CYS A 639 -5.26 11.37 -19.78
CA CYS A 639 -6.30 11.12 -20.78
C CYS A 639 -7.59 10.60 -20.13
N ASN A 640 -7.47 9.62 -19.23
CA ASN A 640 -8.63 9.05 -18.56
C ASN A 640 -9.37 10.10 -17.70
N GLN A 641 -8.66 11.03 -17.05
CA GLN A 641 -9.27 12.14 -16.30
C GLN A 641 -10.05 13.11 -17.21
N LEU A 642 -9.64 13.24 -18.46
CA LEU A 642 -10.32 14.05 -19.49
C LEU A 642 -11.46 13.29 -20.18
N GLY A 643 -11.75 12.06 -19.79
CA GLY A 643 -12.77 11.22 -20.45
C GLY A 643 -12.30 10.60 -21.77
N LEU A 644 -11.00 10.54 -22.00
CA LEU A 644 -10.37 10.04 -23.22
C LEU A 644 -9.49 8.83 -22.92
N ILE A 645 -9.11 8.10 -23.97
CA ILE A 645 -8.11 7.04 -23.88
C ILE A 645 -6.77 7.55 -24.42
N MET A 646 -5.66 6.96 -23.99
CA MET A 646 -4.36 7.31 -24.55
C MET A 646 -4.17 6.63 -25.91
N ASP A 647 -3.72 7.40 -26.90
CA ASP A 647 -3.29 6.84 -28.18
C ASP A 647 -1.98 6.04 -28.01
N PRO A 648 -1.98 4.72 -28.26
CA PRO A 648 -0.78 3.89 -28.11
C PRO A 648 0.32 4.17 -29.14
N GLU A 649 -0.04 4.62 -30.35
CA GLU A 649 0.88 4.76 -31.49
C GLU A 649 1.67 6.08 -31.44
N TYR A 650 1.11 7.12 -30.82
CA TYR A 650 1.70 8.47 -30.85
C TYR A 650 2.58 8.85 -29.64
N HIS A 651 2.73 7.97 -28.65
CA HIS A 651 3.57 8.24 -27.46
C HIS A 651 5.03 8.57 -27.82
N GLU A 652 5.55 8.00 -28.91
CA GLU A 652 6.96 8.14 -29.31
C GLU A 652 7.27 9.45 -30.06
N ASN A 653 6.25 10.15 -30.59
CA ASN A 653 6.43 11.29 -31.51
C ASN A 653 6.17 12.68 -30.90
N CYS A 654 5.55 12.79 -29.72
CA CYS A 654 5.32 14.08 -29.05
C CYS A 654 6.57 14.57 -28.28
N LYS A 655 7.66 14.90 -28.99
CA LYS A 655 8.89 15.49 -28.39
C LYS A 655 8.86 17.02 -28.23
N TYR A 656 7.87 17.72 -28.77
CA TYR A 656 7.84 19.19 -28.80
C TYR A 656 7.26 19.85 -27.53
N PHE A 657 6.25 19.24 -26.91
CA PHE A 657 5.77 19.69 -25.60
C PHE A 657 6.47 18.91 -24.50
N ARG A 658 7.23 19.62 -23.64
CA ARG A 658 7.89 19.00 -22.48
C ARG A 658 6.91 18.26 -21.55
N ASN A 659 5.59 18.53 -21.62
CA ASN A 659 4.52 17.83 -20.89
C ASN A 659 3.28 17.60 -21.80
N GLY A 660 3.50 17.27 -23.08
CA GLY A 660 2.41 17.01 -24.01
C GLY A 660 1.72 15.68 -23.74
N VAL A 661 0.41 15.64 -23.95
CA VAL A 661 -0.40 14.43 -23.92
C VAL A 661 -1.16 14.34 -25.23
N ASN A 662 -1.19 13.14 -25.82
CA ASN A 662 -2.05 12.83 -26.95
C ASN A 662 -3.09 11.80 -26.51
N CYS A 663 -4.36 12.15 -26.67
CA CYS A 663 -5.51 11.37 -26.26
C CYS A 663 -6.46 11.18 -27.45
N GLN A 664 -7.24 10.11 -27.41
CA GLN A 664 -8.21 9.69 -28.42
C GLN A 664 -9.61 9.58 -27.83
#